data_AF-F9FK35-F1
#
_entry.id   AF-F9FK35-F1
#
_cell.length_a   1.000
_cell.length_b   1.000
_cell.length_c   1.000
_cell.angle_alpha   90.00
_cell.angle_beta   90.00
_cell.angle_gamma   90.00
#
_symmetry.space_group_name_H-M   'P 1'
#
loop_
_entity.id
_entity.type
_entity.pdbx_description
1 polymer ?
#
loop_
_entity_poly.entity_id
_entity_poly.type
_entity_poly.pdbx_seq_one_letter_code
_entity_poly.pdbx_strand_id
1 'polypeptide(L)'
;MNAGQAATRPSLGFSALSSWIVSDKDQELLVLRRLKAWNKQVEDSNDTALEQAAETWEMMVEQAGAGKPEAKEMLELVNQLRVKIKEYHEALDLQSKISQLNGPDHRALKVARNELHGGPLKRDGHKPNPILGGRGKDYLDEAEDLVSLKAPAAVDPLSKLLRAYWPGREELSRDGRRRISRFDERSITITVALFNILLAMVLLVGSISSLYYVKSPPAILGTICGFTILFALSVGLITNAKRAEIFAGSAAYAAVLVVFVGNGDQSGSYISKPNVIDRKLLRSNWNKKKNQNISSENKSPLKMSRGFAKIPSGAQVQPTPFRVSITDDKVDELKQLVKLGRVGPPTYESTQKEHNYGVSHQWLTDAKAAWIDFDWRAAEKHINSYNHWTVPIKDEKGDFTVHFTGLFSSKPDAVPVVMLHGWPGSFLEFLKILSILKDKYTPETLPYHVIVPSLPGYAFSDKPPLDKDFGIRDVSRIVNSLMVQLGFGSGYIAQGGDIGSRVSRVLTATYDECKAAHLNFCLMSEPATAQGEVSDAEKKGLERAKDFDKLGTAYALMHATRPSTIGLILSSSPLALLAWVGEKFLSWSDEDPPLEEILTSVSLYWLTDSFPTSIFPYRQRFDPDYPGAHDHPKWKISKPLGYSWFPFELAPIPVSWVKTTGNLVFWRDHKRGGHFAALERPEELLKDFEEFIEQISKDGSLKIQ
;
A
#
# COMPACT_ATOMS: atom_id res chain seq x y z
N MET A 1 44.45 -27.61 56.08
CA MET A 1 44.84 -28.37 54.88
C MET A 1 43.55 -28.95 54.31
N ASN A 2 42.93 -28.26 53.34
CA ASN A 2 42.99 -28.48 51.88
C ASN A 2 42.46 -29.88 51.51
N ALA A 3 41.49 -30.09 50.62
CA ALA A 3 40.92 -29.31 49.52
C ALA A 3 39.41 -29.63 49.42
N GLY A 4 38.49 -28.73 49.06
CA GLY A 4 38.48 -27.97 47.81
C GLY A 4 37.55 -28.63 46.78
N GLN A 5 36.30 -28.94 47.13
CA GLN A 5 35.25 -29.19 46.13
C GLN A 5 34.72 -27.84 45.66
N ALA A 6 35.34 -27.32 44.60
CA ALA A 6 34.78 -26.23 43.82
C ALA A 6 33.51 -26.76 43.13
N ALA A 7 32.34 -26.42 43.67
CA ALA A 7 31.10 -26.48 42.94
C ALA A 7 31.24 -25.54 41.73
N THR A 8 31.40 -26.12 40.54
CA THR A 8 31.43 -25.41 39.27
C THR A 8 30.12 -24.63 39.11
N ARG A 9 30.26 -23.35 38.76
CA ARG A 9 29.15 -22.41 38.52
C ARG A 9 28.15 -23.03 37.52
N PRO A 10 26.83 -23.03 37.78
CA PRO A 10 25.86 -23.11 36.70
C PRO A 10 25.95 -21.79 35.95
N SER A 11 26.41 -21.89 34.71
CA SER A 11 26.70 -20.76 33.84
C SER A 11 25.38 -20.15 33.36
N LEU A 12 25.06 -18.94 33.81
CA LEU A 12 23.89 -18.17 33.37
C LEU A 12 24.24 -17.46 32.07
N GLY A 13 23.48 -17.70 31.01
CA GLY A 13 23.74 -17.15 29.66
C GLY A 13 23.63 -18.21 28.57
N PHE A 14 24.22 -17.95 27.40
CA PHE A 14 24.28 -18.87 26.24
C PHE A 14 24.73 -20.30 26.61
N SER A 15 25.46 -20.44 27.70
CA SER A 15 25.91 -21.72 28.26
C SER A 15 24.79 -22.54 28.93
N ALA A 16 23.82 -21.91 29.60
CA ALA A 16 22.63 -22.61 30.10
C ALA A 16 21.74 -23.05 28.93
N LEU A 17 21.60 -22.19 27.91
CA LEU A 17 20.94 -22.54 26.65
C LEU A 17 21.67 -23.71 25.96
N SER A 18 23.01 -23.69 25.96
CA SER A 18 23.82 -24.80 25.42
C SER A 18 23.65 -26.08 26.23
N SER A 19 23.50 -25.99 27.56
CA SER A 19 23.25 -27.16 28.42
C SER A 19 21.84 -27.73 28.22
N TRP A 20 20.87 -26.86 27.91
CA TRP A 20 19.49 -27.24 27.57
C TRP A 20 19.41 -27.88 26.17
N ILE A 21 20.09 -27.29 25.18
CA ILE A 21 20.32 -27.88 23.84
C ILE A 21 21.04 -29.23 23.95
N VAL A 22 21.99 -29.37 24.88
CA VAL A 22 22.68 -30.64 25.16
C VAL A 22 21.79 -31.64 25.90
N SER A 23 20.80 -31.21 26.68
CA SER A 23 19.79 -32.11 27.27
C SER A 23 18.74 -32.57 26.26
N ASP A 24 18.42 -31.74 25.26
CA ASP A 24 17.52 -32.08 24.15
C ASP A 24 18.19 -32.98 23.10
N LYS A 25 19.53 -32.95 23.02
CA LYS A 25 20.32 -33.90 22.21
C LYS A 25 19.95 -35.36 22.48
N ASP A 26 19.58 -35.74 23.70
CA ASP A 26 19.21 -37.15 24.00
C ASP A 26 17.85 -37.54 23.41
N GLN A 27 16.90 -36.59 23.27
CA GLN A 27 15.66 -36.80 22.53
C GLN A 27 15.86 -36.72 21.01
N GLU A 28 16.73 -35.84 20.54
CA GLU A 28 17.03 -35.67 19.11
C GLU A 28 17.87 -36.82 18.54
N LEU A 29 18.81 -37.37 19.33
CA LEU A 29 19.52 -38.61 19.00
C LEU A 29 18.59 -39.83 18.99
N LEU A 30 17.40 -39.75 19.59
CA LEU A 30 16.45 -40.86 19.59
C LEU A 30 15.91 -41.14 18.19
N VAL A 31 15.56 -40.10 17.42
CA VAL A 31 15.07 -40.24 16.03
C VAL A 31 16.18 -40.82 15.14
N LEU A 32 17.40 -40.31 15.25
CA LEU A 32 18.56 -40.84 14.50
C LEU A 32 18.94 -42.27 14.91
N ARG A 33 18.80 -42.64 16.20
CA ARG A 33 19.03 -44.02 16.67
C ARG A 33 17.94 -44.97 16.17
N ARG A 34 16.67 -44.53 16.14
CA ARG A 34 15.55 -45.30 15.59
C ARG A 34 15.69 -45.50 14.07
N LEU A 35 16.08 -44.46 13.34
CA LEU A 35 16.40 -44.56 11.91
C LEU A 35 17.54 -45.56 11.64
N LYS A 36 18.61 -45.53 12.45
CA LYS A 36 19.70 -46.50 12.35
C LYS A 36 19.26 -47.93 12.70
N ALA A 37 18.41 -48.10 13.71
CA ALA A 37 17.86 -49.39 14.08
C ALA A 37 16.94 -49.95 12.98
N TRP A 38 16.13 -49.08 12.37
CA TRP A 38 15.26 -49.43 11.24
C TRP A 38 16.08 -49.84 10.01
N ASN A 39 17.10 -49.06 9.62
CA ASN A 39 17.99 -49.44 8.50
C ASN A 39 18.64 -50.80 8.72
N LYS A 40 19.10 -51.07 9.95
CA LYS A 40 19.68 -52.37 10.30
C LYS A 40 18.65 -53.50 10.23
N GLN A 41 17.41 -53.25 10.64
CA GLN A 41 16.32 -54.22 10.53
C GLN A 41 15.98 -54.54 9.06
N VAL A 42 16.07 -53.56 8.17
CA VAL A 42 15.89 -53.77 6.72
C VAL A 42 17.04 -54.58 6.14
N GLU A 43 18.29 -54.26 6.48
CA GLU A 43 19.47 -55.02 6.07
C GLU A 43 19.43 -56.49 6.54
N ASP A 44 18.86 -56.73 7.73
CA ASP A 44 18.72 -58.07 8.31
C ASP A 44 17.46 -58.82 7.81
N SER A 45 16.51 -58.12 7.17
CA SER A 45 15.28 -58.71 6.63
C SER A 45 15.50 -59.04 5.15
N ASN A 46 15.50 -60.32 4.77
CA ASN A 46 15.50 -60.76 3.36
C ASN A 46 14.18 -60.42 2.63
N ASP A 47 13.52 -59.31 2.97
CA ASP A 47 12.28 -58.82 2.38
C ASP A 47 12.61 -57.81 1.28
N THR A 48 12.54 -58.30 0.04
CA THR A 48 12.82 -57.53 -1.17
C THR A 48 11.91 -56.33 -1.34
N ALA A 49 10.72 -56.34 -0.74
CA ALA A 49 9.79 -55.23 -0.84
C ALA A 49 10.12 -54.12 0.17
N LEU A 50 10.71 -54.47 1.31
CA LEU A 50 11.24 -53.55 2.32
C LEU A 50 12.55 -52.88 1.86
N GLU A 51 13.43 -53.64 1.21
CA GLU A 51 14.63 -53.11 0.55
C GLU A 51 14.24 -52.08 -0.52
N GLN A 52 13.28 -52.42 -1.37
CA GLN A 52 12.72 -51.52 -2.39
C GLN A 52 12.06 -50.26 -1.80
N ALA A 53 11.43 -50.36 -0.61
CA ALA A 53 10.87 -49.20 0.07
C ALA A 53 11.95 -48.27 0.64
N ALA A 54 13.16 -48.78 0.91
CA ALA A 54 14.28 -48.01 1.42
C ALA A 54 15.09 -47.27 0.33
N GLU A 55 14.92 -47.64 -0.94
CA GLU A 55 15.69 -47.08 -2.07
C GLU A 55 15.22 -45.69 -2.52
N THR A 56 13.91 -45.42 -2.53
CA THR A 56 13.36 -44.13 -3.00
C THR A 56 12.18 -43.65 -2.16
N TRP A 57 12.05 -42.32 -2.06
CA TRP A 57 10.99 -41.67 -1.29
C TRP A 57 9.60 -41.99 -1.83
N GLU A 58 9.47 -42.05 -3.15
CA GLU A 58 8.22 -42.33 -3.86
C GLU A 58 7.69 -43.72 -3.54
N MET A 59 8.57 -44.73 -3.56
CA MET A 59 8.21 -46.12 -3.23
C MET A 59 7.85 -46.28 -1.75
N MET A 60 8.54 -45.57 -0.86
CA MET A 60 8.23 -45.55 0.57
C MET A 60 6.81 -45.01 0.85
N VAL A 61 6.43 -43.93 0.18
CA VAL A 61 5.10 -43.31 0.30
C VAL A 61 4.01 -44.24 -0.26
N GLU A 62 4.25 -44.85 -1.42
CA GLU A 62 3.33 -45.79 -2.05
C GLU A 62 3.07 -47.01 -1.15
N GLN A 63 4.14 -47.62 -0.62
CA GLN A 63 4.03 -48.79 0.25
C GLN A 63 3.40 -48.47 1.62
N ALA A 64 3.67 -47.28 2.17
CA ALA A 64 2.98 -46.78 3.37
C ALA A 64 1.48 -46.58 3.11
N GLY A 65 1.11 -46.06 1.93
CA GLY A 65 -0.27 -45.93 1.46
C GLY A 65 -0.97 -47.28 1.27
N ALA A 66 -0.23 -48.30 0.82
CA ALA A 66 -0.70 -49.68 0.72
C ALA A 66 -0.84 -50.41 2.07
N GLY A 67 -0.51 -49.74 3.19
CA GLY A 67 -0.79 -50.25 4.53
C GLY A 67 0.34 -51.02 5.20
N LYS A 68 1.54 -51.06 4.61
CA LYS A 68 2.69 -51.77 5.21
C LYS A 68 3.18 -51.06 6.49
N PRO A 69 3.27 -51.75 7.63
CA PRO A 69 3.56 -51.12 8.92
C PRO A 69 4.99 -50.54 9.00
N GLU A 70 5.98 -51.23 8.45
CA GLU A 70 7.39 -50.81 8.50
C GLU A 70 7.65 -49.56 7.63
N ALA A 71 6.98 -49.45 6.47
CA ALA A 71 7.04 -48.27 5.61
C ALA A 71 6.35 -47.06 6.25
N LYS A 72 5.24 -47.28 7.00
CA LYS A 72 4.58 -46.22 7.78
C LYS A 72 5.46 -45.72 8.92
N GLU A 73 6.15 -46.61 9.62
CA GLU A 73 7.08 -46.24 10.70
C GLU A 73 8.25 -45.40 10.17
N MET A 74 8.83 -45.77 9.03
CA MET A 74 9.91 -45.01 8.41
C MET A 74 9.44 -43.63 7.93
N LEU A 75 8.27 -43.56 7.31
CA LEU A 75 7.69 -42.29 6.87
C LEU A 75 7.48 -41.32 8.04
N GLU A 76 7.02 -41.84 9.19
CA GLU A 76 6.87 -41.08 10.42
C GLU A 76 8.23 -40.59 10.97
N LEU A 77 9.24 -41.46 11.02
CA LEU A 77 10.59 -41.08 11.45
C LEU A 77 11.24 -40.02 10.54
N VAL A 78 11.06 -40.12 9.22
CA VAL A 78 11.56 -39.13 8.27
C VAL A 78 10.82 -37.79 8.40
N ASN A 79 9.50 -37.81 8.64
CA ASN A 79 8.73 -36.60 8.89
C ASN A 79 9.18 -35.91 10.19
N GLN A 80 9.38 -36.67 11.27
CA GLN A 80 9.93 -36.15 12.53
C GLN A 80 11.33 -35.56 12.32
N LEU A 81 12.19 -36.22 11.53
CA LEU A 81 13.52 -35.69 11.19
C LEU A 81 13.43 -34.38 10.38
N ARG A 82 12.51 -34.28 9.41
CA ARG A 82 12.29 -33.04 8.63
C ARG A 82 11.86 -31.87 9.50
N VAL A 83 10.94 -32.11 10.44
CA VAL A 83 10.52 -31.09 11.42
C VAL A 83 11.72 -30.64 12.26
N LYS A 84 12.53 -31.58 12.76
CA LYS A 84 13.72 -31.26 13.54
C LYS A 84 14.77 -30.48 12.75
N ILE A 85 15.05 -30.86 11.50
CA ILE A 85 15.96 -30.12 10.62
C ILE A 85 15.47 -28.69 10.40
N LYS A 86 14.15 -28.49 10.24
CA LYS A 86 13.55 -27.17 10.09
C LYS A 86 13.71 -26.33 11.37
N GLU A 87 13.42 -26.89 12.54
CA GLU A 87 13.65 -26.23 13.84
C GLU A 87 15.11 -25.79 14.01
N TYR A 88 16.07 -26.65 13.61
CA TYR A 88 17.49 -26.31 13.60
C TYR A 88 17.84 -25.17 12.66
N HIS A 89 17.29 -25.16 11.44
CA HIS A 89 17.52 -24.06 10.50
C HIS A 89 16.92 -22.74 11.00
N GLU A 90 15.72 -22.78 11.59
CA GLU A 90 15.08 -21.61 12.19
C GLU A 90 15.87 -21.09 13.39
N ALA A 91 16.40 -21.98 14.23
CA ALA A 91 17.26 -21.60 15.35
C ALA A 91 18.59 -20.98 14.88
N LEU A 92 19.23 -21.55 13.85
CA LEU A 92 20.46 -21.00 13.25
C LEU A 92 20.22 -19.64 12.58
N ASP A 93 19.09 -19.49 11.89
CA ASP A 93 18.69 -18.21 11.29
C ASP A 93 18.40 -17.16 12.37
N LEU A 94 17.72 -17.52 13.46
CA LEU A 94 17.50 -16.64 14.61
C LEU A 94 18.84 -16.26 15.26
N GLN A 95 19.75 -17.20 15.43
CA GLN A 95 21.08 -16.94 15.97
C GLN A 95 21.90 -16.02 15.05
N SER A 96 21.81 -16.22 13.73
CA SER A 96 22.42 -15.35 12.72
C SER A 96 21.82 -13.94 12.77
N LYS A 97 20.51 -13.81 12.93
CA LYS A 97 19.84 -12.51 13.09
C LYS A 97 20.25 -11.81 14.38
N ILE A 98 20.35 -12.54 15.49
CA ILE A 98 20.80 -11.99 16.77
C ILE A 98 22.28 -11.57 16.70
N SER A 99 23.15 -12.34 16.04
CA SER A 99 24.56 -11.99 15.88
C SER A 99 24.80 -10.80 14.95
N GLN A 100 23.86 -10.50 14.05
CA GLN A 100 23.87 -9.29 13.23
C GLN A 100 23.38 -8.04 13.98
N LEU A 101 22.79 -8.18 15.16
CA LEU A 101 22.41 -7.03 15.98
C LEU A 101 23.66 -6.36 16.57
N ASN A 102 23.67 -5.04 16.55
CA ASN A 102 24.74 -4.27 17.17
C ASN A 102 24.67 -4.40 18.70
N GLY A 103 25.83 -4.45 19.36
CA GLY A 103 25.92 -4.33 20.81
C GLY A 103 25.35 -2.99 21.32
N PRO A 104 24.95 -2.92 22.60
CA PRO A 104 24.43 -1.70 23.19
C PRO A 104 25.49 -0.58 23.20
N ASP A 105 25.04 0.65 22.99
CA ASP A 105 25.91 1.83 23.12
C ASP A 105 26.50 1.89 24.54
N HIS A 106 27.81 2.10 24.67
CA HIS A 106 28.52 2.13 25.95
C HIS A 106 27.91 3.12 26.96
N ARG A 107 27.36 4.24 26.49
CA ARG A 107 26.70 5.22 27.36
C ARG A 107 25.38 4.68 27.87
N ALA A 108 24.56 4.06 27.01
CA ALA A 108 23.31 3.45 27.41
C ALA A 108 23.55 2.34 28.45
N LEU A 109 24.55 1.50 28.21
CA LEU A 109 24.96 0.46 29.16
C LEU A 109 25.44 1.05 30.49
N LYS A 110 26.23 2.13 30.46
CA LYS A 110 26.69 2.84 31.66
C LYS A 110 25.54 3.45 32.45
N VAL A 111 24.54 4.03 31.78
CA VAL A 111 23.34 4.58 32.44
C VAL A 111 22.51 3.47 33.07
N ALA A 112 22.27 2.36 32.36
CA ALA A 112 21.55 1.20 32.89
C ALA A 112 22.26 0.59 34.10
N ARG A 113 23.58 0.41 34.02
CA ARG A 113 24.42 -0.02 35.15
C ARG A 113 24.32 0.96 36.32
N ASN A 114 24.42 2.27 36.09
CA ASN A 114 24.33 3.26 37.16
C ASN A 114 22.95 3.28 37.83
N GLU A 115 21.86 3.15 37.07
CA GLU A 115 20.50 3.01 37.60
C GLU A 115 20.38 1.77 38.50
N LEU A 116 20.74 0.60 37.95
CA LEU A 116 20.57 -0.70 38.62
C LEU A 116 21.53 -0.92 39.79
N HIS A 117 22.72 -0.31 39.77
CA HIS A 117 23.69 -0.44 40.86
C HIS A 117 23.68 0.72 41.86
N GLY A 118 22.73 1.66 41.79
CA GLY A 118 22.54 2.64 42.86
C GLY A 118 23.23 3.99 42.70
N GLY A 119 23.72 4.31 41.50
CA GLY A 119 24.42 5.55 41.17
C GLY A 119 25.93 5.38 40.93
N PRO A 120 26.66 6.47 40.62
CA PRO A 120 28.11 6.43 40.45
C PRO A 120 28.83 5.99 41.74
N LEU A 121 29.99 5.35 41.59
CA LEU A 121 30.85 4.94 42.71
C LEU A 121 31.14 6.15 43.60
N LYS A 122 30.98 5.99 44.92
CA LYS A 122 31.54 6.95 45.87
C LYS A 122 33.07 6.89 45.82
N ARG A 123 33.74 7.95 46.27
CA ARG A 123 35.22 8.04 46.34
C ARG A 123 35.90 6.91 47.14
N ASP A 124 35.13 6.17 47.93
CA ASP A 124 35.52 5.02 48.76
C ASP A 124 35.33 3.66 48.06
N GLY A 125 34.96 3.63 46.78
CA GLY A 125 34.77 2.41 45.99
C GLY A 125 33.45 1.66 46.24
N HIS A 126 32.56 2.15 47.11
CA HIS A 126 31.31 1.47 47.45
C HIS A 126 30.10 2.09 46.72
N LYS A 127 29.17 1.24 46.24
CA LYS A 127 27.93 1.67 45.56
C LYS A 127 26.79 1.84 46.58
N PRO A 128 26.09 2.98 46.63
CA PRO A 128 25.32 3.37 47.81
C PRO A 128 23.85 2.90 47.86
N ASN A 129 23.42 1.97 46.99
CA ASN A 129 22.19 1.12 47.12
C ASN A 129 21.87 0.43 45.77
N PRO A 130 22.46 -0.74 45.46
CA PRO A 130 22.11 -1.48 44.25
C PRO A 130 20.67 -2.00 44.31
N ILE A 131 19.93 -1.87 43.20
CA ILE A 131 18.58 -2.41 43.01
C ILE A 131 18.66 -3.94 42.81
N LEU A 132 19.72 -4.39 42.12
CA LEU A 132 19.97 -5.81 41.86
C LEU A 132 20.87 -6.42 42.95
N GLY A 133 20.46 -7.57 43.47
CA GLY A 133 21.21 -8.37 44.44
C GLY A 133 21.35 -9.84 44.00
N GLY A 134 21.99 -10.66 44.84
CA GLY A 134 22.11 -12.10 44.59
C GLY A 134 22.81 -12.44 43.27
N ARG A 135 22.23 -13.36 42.48
CA ARG A 135 22.77 -13.81 41.18
C ARG A 135 22.58 -12.79 40.03
N GLY A 136 21.69 -11.82 40.19
CA GLY A 136 21.43 -10.79 39.17
C GLY A 136 22.37 -9.59 39.24
N LYS A 137 23.25 -9.54 40.25
CA LYS A 137 24.11 -8.38 40.52
C LYS A 137 25.14 -8.11 39.40
N ASP A 138 25.53 -9.14 38.65
CA ASP A 138 26.57 -9.07 37.61
C ASP A 138 25.98 -9.23 36.18
N TYR A 139 24.64 -9.24 36.04
CA TYR A 139 23.95 -9.57 34.77
C TYR A 139 24.29 -8.62 33.60
N LEU A 140 24.73 -7.39 33.90
CA LEU A 140 25.12 -6.42 32.88
C LEU A 140 26.64 -6.30 32.69
N ASP A 141 27.46 -7.13 33.35
CA ASP A 141 28.92 -7.01 33.32
C ASP A 141 29.51 -7.55 32.01
N GLU A 142 28.93 -8.61 31.46
CA GLU A 142 29.31 -9.21 30.17
C GLU A 142 28.66 -8.45 29.01
N ALA A 143 29.31 -7.36 28.58
CA ALA A 143 28.79 -6.49 27.51
C ALA A 143 28.70 -7.18 26.15
N GLU A 144 29.48 -8.24 25.93
CA GLU A 144 29.51 -9.04 24.69
C GLU A 144 28.27 -9.93 24.54
N ASP A 145 27.60 -10.24 25.66
CA ASP A 145 26.37 -11.04 25.70
C ASP A 145 25.09 -10.18 25.55
N LEU A 146 25.25 -8.87 25.33
CA LEU A 146 24.14 -7.93 25.20
C LEU A 146 23.97 -7.47 23.75
N VAL A 147 22.73 -7.46 23.28
CA VAL A 147 22.35 -6.92 21.97
C VAL A 147 21.38 -5.76 22.09
N SER A 148 21.47 -4.80 21.18
CA SER A 148 20.53 -3.69 21.09
C SER A 148 19.37 -4.03 20.15
N LEU A 149 18.14 -4.07 20.68
CA LEU A 149 16.92 -4.31 19.89
C LEU A 149 16.61 -3.17 18.90
N LYS A 150 17.22 -2.00 19.09
CA LYS A 150 17.07 -0.85 18.21
C LYS A 150 18.46 -0.35 17.83
N ALA A 151 18.79 -0.45 16.54
CA ALA A 151 20.05 0.08 16.03
C ALA A 151 20.17 1.56 16.46
N PRO A 152 21.31 1.98 17.04
CA PRO A 152 21.53 3.40 17.32
C PRO A 152 21.39 4.14 15.99
N ALA A 153 20.53 5.19 15.96
CA ALA A 153 20.37 6.02 14.77
C ALA A 153 21.76 6.45 14.27
N ALA A 154 22.01 6.41 12.95
CA ALA A 154 23.30 6.83 12.41
C ALA A 154 23.57 8.30 12.81
N VAL A 155 24.39 8.50 13.84
CA VAL A 155 24.71 9.82 14.40
C VAL A 155 25.95 10.34 13.70
N ASP A 156 25.94 11.58 13.24
CA ASP A 156 27.16 12.20 12.73
C ASP A 156 28.21 12.41 13.84
N PRO A 157 29.51 12.48 13.51
CA PRO A 157 30.57 12.60 14.51
C PRO A 157 30.43 13.82 15.42
N LEU A 158 29.93 14.94 14.91
CA LEU A 158 29.73 16.17 15.67
C LEU A 158 28.58 16.03 16.67
N SER A 159 27.44 15.48 16.25
CA SER A 159 26.34 15.12 17.15
C SER A 159 26.79 14.13 18.22
N LYS A 160 27.66 13.15 17.89
CA LYS A 160 28.22 12.20 18.87
C LYS A 160 29.08 12.92 19.92
N LEU A 161 29.96 13.83 19.48
CA LEU A 161 30.80 14.64 20.36
C LEU A 161 29.95 15.54 21.26
N LEU A 162 28.99 16.28 20.69
CA LEU A 162 28.11 17.16 21.44
C LEU A 162 27.30 16.37 22.45
N ARG A 163 26.68 15.24 22.08
CA ARG A 163 25.95 14.38 23.03
C ARG A 163 26.82 13.95 24.21
N ALA A 164 28.11 13.68 24.00
CA ALA A 164 29.02 13.23 25.06
C ALA A 164 29.32 14.31 26.10
N TYR A 165 29.36 15.58 25.68
CA TYR A 165 29.77 16.71 26.53
C TYR A 165 28.67 17.75 26.77
N TRP A 166 27.45 17.52 26.23
CA TRP A 166 26.35 18.48 26.35
C TRP A 166 25.93 18.63 27.81
N PRO A 167 25.79 19.86 28.33
CA PRO A 167 25.28 20.09 29.68
C PRO A 167 23.83 19.61 29.76
N GLY A 168 23.59 18.52 30.49
CA GLY A 168 22.26 18.03 30.77
C GLY A 168 21.73 18.50 32.12
N ARG A 169 20.41 18.60 32.26
CA ARG A 169 19.75 18.86 33.54
C ARG A 169 19.72 17.58 34.37
N GLU A 170 20.18 17.66 35.60
CA GLU A 170 20.04 16.56 36.57
C GLU A 170 18.56 16.40 36.94
N GLU A 171 18.01 15.20 36.73
CA GLU A 171 16.67 14.86 37.23
C GLU A 171 16.78 13.91 38.42
N LEU A 172 15.82 14.06 39.33
CA LEU A 172 15.59 13.09 40.41
C LEU A 172 15.00 11.82 39.78
N SER A 173 15.66 10.68 39.99
CA SER A 173 15.10 9.37 39.66
C SER A 173 13.89 9.08 40.58
N ARG A 174 13.11 8.04 40.27
CA ARG A 174 11.89 7.66 41.00
C ARG A 174 12.11 7.40 42.50
N ASP A 175 13.34 7.12 42.90
CA ASP A 175 13.77 6.92 44.29
C ASP A 175 14.27 8.21 44.98
N GLY A 176 14.09 9.37 44.36
CA GLY A 176 14.50 10.67 44.90
C GLY A 176 16.01 10.93 44.83
N ARG A 177 16.77 10.18 44.04
CA ARG A 177 18.22 10.41 43.87
C ARG A 177 18.57 10.95 42.49
N ARG A 178 19.50 11.91 42.43
CA ARG A 178 20.02 12.46 41.16
C ARG A 178 21.06 11.50 40.58
N ARG A 179 20.66 10.69 39.61
CA ARG A 179 21.51 9.64 39.00
C ARG A 179 21.63 9.75 37.48
N ILE A 180 20.73 10.48 36.82
CA ILE A 180 20.68 10.65 35.37
C ILE A 180 20.64 12.14 35.04
N SER A 181 21.43 12.53 34.05
CA SER A 181 21.36 13.84 33.41
C SER A 181 20.71 13.70 32.04
N ARG A 182 19.69 14.51 31.75
CA ARG A 182 18.98 14.54 30.47
C ARG A 182 19.20 15.87 29.77
N PHE A 183 19.36 15.83 28.45
CA PHE A 183 19.37 17.03 27.61
C PHE A 183 18.32 16.88 26.53
N ASP A 184 17.81 18.02 26.05
CA ASP A 184 16.89 18.06 24.94
C ASP A 184 17.64 17.80 23.62
N GLU A 185 17.23 16.76 22.91
CA GLU A 185 17.84 16.37 21.63
C GLU A 185 17.71 17.48 20.59
N ARG A 186 16.61 18.24 20.62
CA ARG A 186 16.39 19.37 19.70
C ARG A 186 17.46 20.45 19.87
N SER A 187 17.97 20.64 21.10
CA SER A 187 19.06 21.60 21.37
C SER A 187 20.37 21.20 20.68
N ILE A 188 20.68 19.90 20.62
CA ILE A 188 21.86 19.40 19.90
C ILE A 188 21.66 19.54 18.40
N THR A 189 20.50 19.14 17.88
CA THR A 189 20.20 19.27 16.44
C THR A 189 20.29 20.72 15.96
N ILE A 190 19.73 21.67 16.71
CA ILE A 190 19.81 23.10 16.39
C ILE A 190 21.28 23.57 16.40
N THR A 191 22.05 23.15 17.40
CA THR A 191 23.47 23.57 17.53
C THR A 191 24.32 23.04 16.38
N VAL A 192 24.14 21.78 15.99
CA VAL A 192 24.82 21.18 14.83
C VAL A 192 24.44 21.91 13.54
N ALA A 193 23.14 22.21 13.35
CA ALA A 193 22.67 22.95 12.20
C ALA A 193 23.28 24.36 12.11
N LEU A 194 23.30 25.10 13.23
CA LEU A 194 23.90 26.43 13.29
C LEU A 194 25.42 26.38 13.00
N PHE A 195 26.13 25.40 13.56
CA PHE A 195 27.55 25.22 13.30
C PHE A 195 27.84 24.93 11.82
N ASN A 196 27.06 24.04 11.21
CA ASN A 196 27.20 23.70 9.79
C ASN A 196 26.91 24.91 8.88
N ILE A 197 25.86 25.69 9.19
CA ILE A 197 25.53 26.91 8.44
C ILE A 197 26.66 27.94 8.56
N LEU A 198 27.16 28.17 9.77
CA LEU A 198 28.26 29.12 10.00
C LEU A 198 29.53 28.71 9.24
N LEU A 199 29.88 27.42 9.31
CA LEU A 199 31.05 26.90 8.61
C LEU A 199 30.91 27.01 7.09
N ALA A 200 29.74 26.69 6.54
CA ALA A 200 29.45 26.86 5.12
C ALA A 200 29.56 28.33 4.69
N MET A 201 29.06 29.27 5.49
CA MET A 201 29.21 30.71 5.22
C MET A 201 30.68 31.13 5.25
N VAL A 202 31.46 30.71 6.25
CA VAL A 202 32.89 31.06 6.37
C VAL A 202 33.68 30.51 5.18
N LEU A 203 33.43 29.27 4.78
CA LEU A 203 34.11 28.67 3.64
C LEU A 203 33.76 29.40 2.34
N LEU A 204 32.46 29.65 2.08
CA LEU A 204 32.01 30.29 0.85
C LEU A 204 32.40 31.77 0.77
N VAL A 205 32.05 32.57 1.78
CA VAL A 205 32.33 34.01 1.80
C VAL A 205 33.83 34.26 1.97
N GLY A 206 34.51 33.46 2.80
CA GLY A 206 35.94 33.56 3.01
C GLY A 206 36.74 33.24 1.75
N SER A 207 36.36 32.21 0.99
CA SER A 207 37.03 31.89 -0.28
C SER A 207 36.79 32.95 -1.35
N ILE A 208 35.54 33.44 -1.51
CA ILE A 208 35.21 34.51 -2.46
C ILE A 208 35.94 35.81 -2.12
N SER A 209 35.92 36.20 -0.84
CA SER A 209 36.61 37.42 -0.38
C SER A 209 38.12 37.31 -0.56
N SER A 210 38.71 36.15 -0.26
CA SER A 210 40.14 35.91 -0.49
C SER A 210 40.49 36.02 -1.97
N LEU A 211 39.67 35.42 -2.85
CA LEU A 211 39.87 35.47 -4.30
C LEU A 211 39.69 36.87 -4.90
N TYR A 212 38.94 37.76 -4.25
CA TYR A 212 38.81 39.16 -4.68
C TYR A 212 40.11 39.95 -4.51
N TYR A 213 40.89 39.69 -3.46
CA TYR A 213 42.12 40.45 -3.16
C TYR A 213 43.39 39.84 -3.78
N VAL A 214 43.37 38.55 -4.15
CA VAL A 214 44.53 37.85 -4.69
C VAL A 214 44.62 38.04 -6.21
N LYS A 215 45.67 38.73 -6.66
CA LYS A 215 45.86 39.08 -8.10
C LYS A 215 46.84 38.19 -8.87
N SER A 216 47.61 37.35 -8.18
CA SER A 216 48.66 36.52 -8.79
C SER A 216 48.10 35.15 -9.20
N PRO A 217 48.23 34.70 -10.47
CA PRO A 217 47.64 33.44 -10.94
C PRO A 217 48.05 32.19 -10.10
N PRO A 218 49.33 32.02 -9.70
CA PRO A 218 49.71 30.94 -8.77
C PRO A 218 49.02 31.03 -7.40
N ALA A 219 48.81 32.24 -6.88
CA ALA A 219 48.17 32.45 -5.59
C ALA A 219 46.65 32.24 -5.66
N ILE A 220 46.01 32.56 -6.79
CA ILE A 220 44.61 32.24 -7.06
C ILE A 220 44.41 30.72 -7.03
N LEU A 221 45.25 29.97 -7.77
CA LEU A 221 45.18 28.52 -7.80
C LEU A 221 45.41 27.91 -6.40
N GLY A 222 46.41 28.41 -5.67
CA GLY A 222 46.67 27.99 -4.29
C GLY A 222 45.48 28.23 -3.34
N THR A 223 44.79 29.36 -3.51
CA THR A 223 43.59 29.71 -2.72
C THR A 223 42.44 28.76 -3.01
N ILE A 224 42.16 28.47 -4.29
CA ILE A 224 41.11 27.52 -4.69
C ILE A 224 41.41 26.13 -4.12
N CYS A 225 42.64 25.63 -4.27
CA CYS A 225 43.04 24.34 -3.74
C CYS A 225 42.91 24.30 -2.20
N GLY A 226 43.38 25.33 -1.51
CA GLY A 226 43.33 25.40 -0.04
C GLY A 226 41.91 25.35 0.52
N PHE A 227 41.00 26.17 -0.03
CA PHE A 227 39.61 26.17 0.42
C PHE A 227 38.83 24.92 0.01
N THR A 228 39.17 24.29 -1.12
CA THR A 228 38.56 23.02 -1.54
C THR A 228 38.97 21.88 -0.62
N ILE A 229 40.24 21.81 -0.21
CA ILE A 229 40.72 20.83 0.76
C ILE A 229 40.06 21.07 2.12
N LEU A 230 39.98 22.33 2.55
CA LEU A 230 39.34 22.68 3.83
C LEU A 230 37.85 22.31 3.83
N PHE A 231 37.14 22.52 2.73
CA PHE A 231 35.76 22.07 2.55
C PHE A 231 35.64 20.55 2.64
N ALA A 232 36.46 19.80 1.89
CA ALA A 232 36.45 18.34 1.90
C ALA A 232 36.70 17.77 3.32
N LEU A 233 37.68 18.31 4.04
CA LEU A 233 37.99 17.94 5.42
C LEU A 233 36.83 18.27 6.37
N SER A 234 36.19 19.44 6.21
CA SER A 234 35.06 19.82 7.05
C SER A 234 33.87 18.86 6.89
N VAL A 235 33.49 18.54 5.64
CA VAL A 235 32.38 17.62 5.36
C VAL A 235 32.70 16.21 5.87
N GLY A 236 33.92 15.73 5.65
CA GLY A 236 34.34 14.40 6.09
C GLY A 236 34.47 14.22 7.60
N LEU A 237 34.80 15.28 8.35
CA LEU A 237 34.96 15.22 9.81
C LEU A 237 33.66 15.49 10.57
N ILE A 238 32.73 16.23 9.98
CA ILE A 238 31.54 16.74 10.67
C ILE A 238 30.26 15.99 10.26
N THR A 239 30.23 15.37 9.08
CA THR A 239 29.02 14.72 8.54
C THR A 239 29.23 13.22 8.30
N ASN A 240 28.13 12.49 8.07
CA ASN A 240 28.14 11.09 7.65
C ASN A 240 28.25 10.91 6.11
N ALA A 241 28.74 11.92 5.39
CA ALA A 241 28.82 11.88 3.93
C ALA A 241 29.71 10.73 3.44
N LYS A 242 29.25 10.00 2.43
CA LYS A 242 30.03 8.94 1.79
C LYS A 242 31.20 9.55 1.01
N ARG A 243 32.27 8.78 0.79
CA ARG A 243 33.46 9.22 0.03
C ARG A 243 33.09 9.83 -1.33
N ALA A 244 32.10 9.25 -2.03
CA ALA A 244 31.61 9.74 -3.31
C ALA A 244 30.90 11.11 -3.20
N GLU A 245 30.16 11.34 -2.11
CA GLU A 245 29.45 12.59 -1.85
C GLU A 245 30.42 13.72 -1.50
N ILE A 246 31.45 13.42 -0.70
CA ILE A 246 32.54 14.36 -0.39
C ILE A 246 33.27 14.76 -1.67
N PHE A 247 33.55 13.79 -2.55
CA PHE A 247 34.19 14.05 -3.83
C PHE A 247 33.33 14.93 -4.74
N ALA A 248 32.05 14.59 -4.92
CA ALA A 248 31.12 15.36 -5.74
C ALA A 248 30.91 16.78 -5.19
N GLY A 249 30.75 16.93 -3.87
CA GLY A 249 30.61 18.22 -3.21
C GLY A 249 31.85 19.10 -3.35
N SER A 250 33.03 18.51 -3.20
CA SER A 250 34.31 19.24 -3.35
C SER A 250 34.54 19.67 -4.80
N ALA A 251 34.16 18.83 -5.78
CA ALA A 251 34.22 19.18 -7.19
C ALA A 251 33.25 20.33 -7.55
N ALA A 252 32.02 20.29 -7.01
CA ALA A 252 31.05 21.37 -7.19
C ALA A 252 31.54 22.69 -6.55
N TYR A 253 32.09 22.61 -5.34
CA TYR A 253 32.65 23.77 -4.64
C TYR A 253 33.83 24.38 -5.41
N ALA A 254 34.77 23.56 -5.90
CA ALA A 254 35.88 24.02 -6.74
C ALA A 254 35.39 24.67 -8.04
N ALA A 255 34.37 24.11 -8.68
CA ALA A 255 33.78 24.67 -9.90
C ALA A 255 33.20 26.07 -9.68
N VAL A 256 32.52 26.30 -8.55
CA VAL A 256 32.00 27.63 -8.17
C VAL A 256 33.13 28.65 -8.04
N LEU A 257 34.24 28.29 -7.38
CA LEU A 257 35.39 29.18 -7.23
C LEU A 257 36.07 29.50 -8.57
N VAL A 258 36.18 28.52 -9.47
CA VAL A 258 36.76 28.72 -10.81
C VAL A 258 35.89 29.65 -11.67
N VAL A 259 34.56 29.53 -11.61
CA VAL A 259 33.63 30.43 -12.32
C VAL A 259 33.77 31.87 -11.84
N PHE A 260 33.97 32.08 -10.54
CA PHE A 260 34.16 33.41 -9.97
C PHE A 260 35.43 34.10 -10.48
N VAL A 261 36.53 33.35 -10.60
CA VAL A 261 37.79 33.84 -11.18
C VAL A 261 37.66 34.13 -12.68
N GLY A 262 36.92 33.29 -13.43
CA GLY A 262 36.75 33.44 -14.88
C GLY A 262 35.98 34.68 -15.34
N ASN A 263 35.25 35.36 -14.43
CA ASN A 263 34.48 36.56 -14.74
C ASN A 263 35.17 37.88 -14.34
N GLY A 264 36.37 37.82 -13.74
CA GLY A 264 37.06 38.99 -13.17
C GLY A 264 37.88 39.85 -14.14
N ASP A 265 38.04 39.45 -15.40
CA ASP A 265 38.94 40.11 -16.37
C ASP A 265 38.14 40.78 -17.51
N GLN A 266 37.72 42.03 -17.30
CA GLN A 266 37.27 42.93 -18.37
C GLN A 266 37.86 44.33 -18.21
N SER A 267 39.07 44.56 -18.74
CA SER A 267 39.45 45.83 -19.38
C SER A 267 40.75 45.67 -20.18
N GLY A 268 40.69 45.87 -21.50
CA GLY A 268 41.88 45.94 -22.37
C GLY A 268 41.68 45.36 -23.77
N SER A 269 41.34 46.21 -24.74
CA SER A 269 41.10 45.90 -26.16
C SER A 269 42.35 45.42 -26.92
N TYR A 270 42.20 44.49 -27.89
CA TYR A 270 42.39 44.71 -29.35
C TYR A 270 42.36 43.38 -30.16
N ILE A 271 41.52 43.36 -31.22
CA ILE A 271 41.60 42.54 -32.48
C ILE A 271 41.25 41.03 -32.31
N SER A 272 40.33 40.37 -33.03
CA SER A 272 39.45 40.67 -34.17
C SER A 272 38.30 39.64 -34.21
N LYS A 273 37.08 40.13 -34.51
CA LYS A 273 35.84 39.44 -34.97
C LYS A 273 35.69 37.92 -34.72
N PRO A 274 34.71 37.48 -33.90
CA PRO A 274 34.16 36.13 -33.99
C PRO A 274 33.04 36.10 -35.05
N ASN A 275 33.17 35.17 -35.99
CA ASN A 275 32.07 34.72 -36.82
C ASN A 275 30.93 34.21 -35.92
N VAL A 276 29.72 34.63 -36.28
CA VAL A 276 28.45 34.18 -35.72
C VAL A 276 28.40 32.65 -35.78
N ILE A 277 28.55 31.98 -34.64
CA ILE A 277 28.12 30.60 -34.46
C ILE A 277 26.82 30.61 -33.69
N ASP A 278 25.83 30.06 -34.39
CA ASP A 278 24.41 30.07 -34.16
C ASP A 278 24.00 29.51 -32.79
N ARG A 279 23.31 30.35 -32.00
CA ARG A 279 22.70 29.98 -30.69
C ARG A 279 21.63 28.88 -30.81
N LYS A 280 21.30 28.40 -32.01
CA LYS A 280 20.47 27.21 -32.22
C LYS A 280 21.16 25.88 -31.92
N LEU A 281 22.50 25.78 -31.92
CA LEU A 281 23.18 24.48 -31.74
C LEU A 281 23.36 24.05 -30.27
N LEU A 282 23.39 25.00 -29.32
CA LEU A 282 23.60 24.69 -27.90
C LEU A 282 22.30 24.35 -27.14
N ARG A 283 21.13 24.75 -27.66
CA ARG A 283 19.83 24.28 -27.15
C ARG A 283 19.44 22.88 -27.63
N SER A 284 20.01 22.40 -28.74
CA SER A 284 19.68 21.06 -29.27
C SER A 284 20.36 19.93 -28.50
N ASN A 285 21.53 20.19 -27.89
CA ASN A 285 22.31 19.16 -27.20
C ASN A 285 21.94 18.95 -25.72
N TRP A 286 21.26 19.91 -25.08
CA TRP A 286 20.72 19.71 -23.72
C TRP A 286 19.43 18.87 -23.74
N ASN A 287 18.62 19.01 -24.79
CA ASN A 287 17.44 18.15 -25.03
C ASN A 287 17.79 16.75 -25.56
N LYS A 288 19.02 16.51 -26.05
CA LYS A 288 19.45 15.18 -26.51
C LYS A 288 19.97 14.27 -25.39
N LYS A 289 20.55 14.81 -24.32
CA LYS A 289 21.12 14.00 -23.22
C LYS A 289 20.12 13.55 -22.15
N LYS A 290 18.92 14.14 -22.10
CA LYS A 290 17.80 13.62 -21.27
C LYS A 290 16.97 12.54 -21.97
N ASN A 291 17.22 12.31 -23.27
CA ASN A 291 16.46 11.41 -24.14
C ASN A 291 17.28 10.21 -24.69
N GLN A 292 18.42 9.86 -24.07
CA GLN A 292 19.28 8.77 -24.55
C GLN A 292 19.53 7.62 -23.56
N ASN A 293 18.82 7.57 -22.43
CA ASN A 293 18.78 6.36 -21.57
C ASN A 293 17.38 5.73 -21.46
N ILE A 294 16.48 6.04 -22.41
CA ILE A 294 15.22 5.31 -22.59
C ILE A 294 14.99 5.12 -24.09
N SER A 295 15.69 4.17 -24.69
CA SER A 295 15.20 3.51 -25.92
C SER A 295 16.08 2.32 -26.28
N SER A 296 15.62 1.10 -25.95
CA SER A 296 15.40 0.05 -26.96
C SER A 296 14.84 -1.20 -26.30
N GLU A 297 13.64 -1.12 -25.74
CA GLU A 297 12.76 -2.29 -25.66
C GLU A 297 11.41 -1.89 -26.25
N ASN A 298 11.09 -2.54 -27.38
CA ASN A 298 9.80 -2.64 -28.06
C ASN A 298 8.84 -1.43 -27.99
N LYS A 299 9.08 -0.41 -28.83
CA LYS A 299 7.99 0.42 -29.36
C LYS A 299 7.39 -0.24 -30.60
N SER A 300 6.65 -1.33 -30.39
CA SER A 300 5.55 -1.66 -31.30
C SER A 300 4.45 -0.59 -31.10
N PRO A 301 3.78 -0.10 -32.16
CA PRO A 301 2.61 0.75 -31.98
C PRO A 301 1.60 -0.04 -31.13
N LEU A 302 1.17 0.55 -30.02
CA LEU A 302 0.13 0.01 -29.15
C LEU A 302 -1.08 -0.35 -30.03
N LYS A 303 -1.23 -1.64 -30.34
CA LYS A 303 -2.42 -2.16 -31.01
C LYS A 303 -3.55 -2.08 -30.00
N MET A 304 -4.28 -0.96 -29.97
CA MET A 304 -5.58 -0.91 -29.32
C MET A 304 -6.44 -2.06 -29.84
N SER A 305 -7.27 -2.65 -28.97
CA SER A 305 -8.28 -3.60 -29.42
C SER A 305 -9.10 -2.91 -30.52
N ARG A 306 -9.14 -3.48 -31.72
CA ARG A 306 -9.74 -2.82 -32.89
C ARG A 306 -11.26 -2.84 -32.72
N GLY A 307 -11.81 -1.82 -32.05
CA GLY A 307 -13.24 -1.60 -31.85
C GLY A 307 -13.48 -0.59 -30.72
N PHE A 308 -14.43 0.32 -30.89
CA PHE A 308 -14.91 1.25 -29.84
C PHE A 308 -13.92 2.28 -29.28
N ALA A 309 -12.81 2.54 -29.98
CA ALA A 309 -11.76 3.43 -29.46
C ALA A 309 -11.79 4.85 -30.06
N LYS A 310 -12.73 5.13 -30.97
CA LYS A 310 -12.82 6.41 -31.67
C LYS A 310 -13.46 7.46 -30.76
N ILE A 311 -12.66 8.43 -30.35
CA ILE A 311 -13.12 9.55 -29.51
C ILE A 311 -14.20 10.36 -30.27
N PRO A 312 -15.29 10.79 -29.60
CA PRO A 312 -16.30 11.65 -30.20
C PRO A 312 -15.69 12.93 -30.77
N SER A 313 -16.19 13.39 -31.92
CA SER A 313 -15.69 14.61 -32.58
C SER A 313 -15.89 15.89 -31.76
N GLY A 314 -16.86 15.88 -30.83
CA GLY A 314 -17.13 16.99 -29.91
C GLY A 314 -16.22 17.05 -28.69
N ALA A 315 -15.28 16.11 -28.53
CA ALA A 315 -14.37 16.11 -27.38
C ALA A 315 -13.47 17.36 -27.37
N GLN A 316 -13.46 18.06 -26.23
CA GLN A 316 -12.66 19.27 -26.00
C GLN A 316 -11.19 18.94 -25.77
N VAL A 317 -10.92 17.74 -25.24
CA VAL A 317 -9.58 17.21 -25.01
C VAL A 317 -9.52 15.82 -25.62
N GLN A 318 -8.39 15.48 -26.26
CA GLN A 318 -8.13 14.13 -26.74
C GLN A 318 -7.57 13.27 -25.59
N PRO A 319 -8.30 12.25 -25.11
CA PRO A 319 -7.81 11.35 -24.08
C PRO A 319 -6.54 10.63 -24.54
N THR A 320 -5.57 10.50 -23.64
CA THR A 320 -4.32 9.80 -23.95
C THR A 320 -4.54 8.29 -23.78
N PRO A 321 -4.32 7.46 -24.82
CA PRO A 321 -4.43 6.01 -24.69
C PRO A 321 -3.54 5.50 -23.56
N PHE A 322 -4.10 4.65 -22.72
CA PHE A 322 -3.45 4.07 -21.57
C PHE A 322 -3.38 2.55 -21.74
N ARG A 323 -2.32 1.94 -21.21
CA ARG A 323 -2.18 0.49 -21.15
C ARG A 323 -1.72 0.15 -19.75
N VAL A 324 -2.44 -0.73 -19.08
CA VAL A 324 -2.02 -1.26 -17.77
C VAL A 324 -0.72 -2.03 -17.99
N SER A 325 0.31 -1.64 -17.25
CA SER A 325 1.63 -2.25 -17.34
C SER A 325 2.33 -2.10 -16.00
N ILE A 326 2.03 -3.00 -15.07
CA ILE A 326 2.71 -3.07 -13.77
C ILE A 326 4.09 -3.70 -13.98
N THR A 327 5.14 -3.12 -13.38
CA THR A 327 6.50 -3.64 -13.49
C THR A 327 6.64 -5.05 -12.90
N ASP A 328 7.52 -5.87 -13.45
CA ASP A 328 7.79 -7.21 -12.90
C ASP A 328 8.22 -7.14 -11.43
N ASP A 329 9.07 -6.16 -11.07
CA ASP A 329 9.50 -5.92 -9.69
C ASP A 329 8.33 -5.80 -8.69
N LYS A 330 7.25 -5.08 -9.06
CA LYS A 330 6.08 -4.90 -8.18
C LYS A 330 5.26 -6.19 -8.06
N VAL A 331 5.15 -6.94 -9.14
CA VAL A 331 4.43 -8.23 -9.15
C VAL A 331 5.20 -9.28 -8.34
N ASP A 332 6.52 -9.31 -8.50
CA ASP A 332 7.41 -10.21 -7.76
C ASP A 332 7.45 -9.85 -6.28
N GLU A 333 7.48 -8.56 -5.94
CA GLU A 333 7.35 -8.08 -4.55
C GLU A 333 6.04 -8.55 -3.93
N LEU A 334 4.89 -8.37 -4.61
CA LEU A 334 3.60 -8.89 -4.13
C LEU A 334 3.67 -10.39 -3.87
N LYS A 335 4.17 -11.18 -4.83
CA LYS A 335 4.31 -12.64 -4.68
C LYS A 335 5.20 -13.01 -3.50
N GLN A 336 6.32 -12.33 -3.30
CA GLN A 336 7.22 -12.56 -2.17
C GLN A 336 6.53 -12.24 -0.83
N LEU A 337 5.83 -11.11 -0.74
CA LEU A 337 5.12 -10.69 0.47
C LEU A 337 3.96 -11.63 0.82
N VAL A 338 3.23 -12.14 -0.18
CA VAL A 338 2.19 -13.17 0.03
C VAL A 338 2.83 -14.46 0.56
N LYS A 339 3.93 -14.93 -0.05
CA LYS A 339 4.65 -16.15 0.39
C LYS A 339 5.11 -16.05 1.85
N LEU A 340 5.77 -14.94 2.20
CA LEU A 340 6.31 -14.68 3.55
C LEU A 340 5.24 -14.32 4.58
N GLY A 341 4.11 -13.76 4.15
CA GLY A 341 3.04 -13.31 5.02
C GLY A 341 2.49 -14.45 5.88
N ARG A 342 2.40 -14.24 7.19
CA ARG A 342 1.90 -15.27 8.11
C ARG A 342 0.37 -15.20 8.22
N VAL A 343 -0.30 -16.36 8.09
CA VAL A 343 -1.67 -16.54 8.59
C VAL A 343 -1.56 -16.85 10.08
N GLY A 344 -2.29 -16.10 10.93
CA GLY A 344 -2.29 -16.30 12.38
C GLY A 344 -2.82 -17.68 12.78
N PRO A 345 -2.66 -18.11 14.05
CA PRO A 345 -3.20 -19.39 14.49
C PRO A 345 -4.74 -19.43 14.39
N PRO A 346 -5.34 -20.62 14.24
CA PRO A 346 -6.78 -20.75 14.31
C PRO A 346 -7.29 -20.34 15.70
N THR A 347 -8.40 -19.61 15.70
CA THR A 347 -9.17 -19.16 16.87
C THR A 347 -10.60 -19.68 16.78
N TYR A 348 -11.35 -19.61 17.88
CA TYR A 348 -12.77 -19.97 17.86
C TYR A 348 -13.51 -19.22 16.75
N GLU A 349 -13.36 -17.90 16.66
CA GLU A 349 -14.00 -17.03 15.68
C GLU A 349 -13.65 -17.44 14.25
N SER A 350 -12.36 -17.64 13.96
CA SER A 350 -11.89 -17.98 12.61
C SER A 350 -12.20 -19.41 12.16
N THR A 351 -12.74 -20.26 13.05
CA THR A 351 -13.13 -21.65 12.74
C THR A 351 -14.64 -21.83 12.62
N GLN A 352 -15.42 -20.76 12.79
CA GLN A 352 -16.87 -20.81 12.60
C GLN A 352 -17.23 -20.98 11.12
N LYS A 353 -18.21 -21.84 10.83
CA LYS A 353 -18.67 -22.14 9.46
C LYS A 353 -19.66 -21.12 8.91
N GLU A 354 -20.31 -20.37 9.78
CA GLU A 354 -21.40 -19.46 9.41
C GLU A 354 -20.89 -18.07 8.97
N HIS A 355 -19.58 -17.85 8.91
CA HIS A 355 -18.95 -16.55 8.56
C HIS A 355 -19.35 -15.36 9.45
N ASN A 356 -19.96 -15.62 10.61
CA ASN A 356 -20.49 -14.61 11.53
C ASN A 356 -19.45 -13.64 12.12
N TYR A 357 -18.15 -13.96 12.02
CA TYR A 357 -17.05 -13.19 12.59
C TYR A 357 -16.01 -12.75 11.55
N GLY A 358 -16.38 -12.76 10.26
CA GLY A 358 -15.50 -12.42 9.14
C GLY A 358 -14.94 -13.66 8.44
N VAL A 359 -13.83 -13.48 7.71
CA VAL A 359 -13.20 -14.57 6.94
C VAL A 359 -12.71 -15.71 7.85
N SER A 360 -12.90 -16.95 7.39
CA SER A 360 -12.40 -18.10 8.13
C SER A 360 -10.89 -18.26 7.94
N HIS A 361 -10.22 -18.88 8.93
CA HIS A 361 -8.81 -19.24 8.83
C HIS A 361 -8.57 -20.15 7.62
N GLN A 362 -9.49 -21.08 7.36
CA GLN A 362 -9.41 -21.99 6.21
C GLN A 362 -9.44 -21.21 4.90
N TRP A 363 -10.42 -20.32 4.73
CA TRP A 363 -10.54 -19.51 3.52
C TRP A 363 -9.30 -18.66 3.27
N LEU A 364 -8.76 -17.98 4.30
CA LEU A 364 -7.56 -17.14 4.12
C LEU A 364 -6.31 -17.98 3.82
N THR A 365 -6.22 -19.19 4.36
CA THR A 365 -5.14 -20.15 4.07
C THR A 365 -5.19 -20.62 2.63
N ASP A 366 -6.37 -21.00 2.15
CA ASP A 366 -6.60 -21.46 0.78
C ASP A 366 -6.41 -20.31 -0.22
N ALA A 367 -6.92 -19.12 0.11
CA ALA A 367 -6.74 -17.92 -0.69
C ALA A 367 -5.27 -17.51 -0.79
N LYS A 368 -4.51 -17.60 0.30
CA LYS A 368 -3.04 -17.40 0.27
C LYS A 368 -2.38 -18.39 -0.68
N ALA A 369 -2.73 -19.68 -0.59
CA ALA A 369 -2.13 -20.72 -1.43
C ALA A 369 -2.42 -20.45 -2.92
N ALA A 370 -3.68 -20.15 -3.27
CA ALA A 370 -4.06 -19.79 -4.62
C ALA A 370 -3.37 -18.50 -5.11
N TRP A 371 -3.16 -17.51 -4.24
CA TRP A 371 -2.54 -16.24 -4.61
C TRP A 371 -1.04 -16.36 -4.90
N ILE A 372 -0.37 -17.38 -4.35
CA ILE A 372 1.03 -17.69 -4.70
C ILE A 372 1.15 -18.09 -6.19
N ASP A 373 0.16 -18.82 -6.69
CA ASP A 373 0.11 -19.34 -8.07
C ASP A 373 -0.63 -18.40 -9.04
N PHE A 374 -1.30 -17.37 -8.52
CA PHE A 374 -2.05 -16.39 -9.30
C PHE A 374 -1.16 -15.65 -10.31
N ASP A 375 -1.62 -15.59 -11.56
CA ASP A 375 -0.93 -14.91 -12.65
C ASP A 375 -1.50 -13.52 -12.91
N TRP A 376 -0.87 -12.49 -12.32
CA TRP A 376 -1.20 -11.11 -12.62
C TRP A 376 -1.10 -10.77 -14.12
N ARG A 377 -0.21 -11.41 -14.89
CA ARG A 377 -0.05 -11.10 -16.32
C ARG A 377 -1.27 -11.57 -17.13
N ALA A 378 -1.91 -12.66 -16.73
CA ALA A 378 -3.19 -13.08 -17.31
C ALA A 378 -4.30 -12.06 -17.02
N ALA A 379 -4.43 -11.61 -15.76
CA ALA A 379 -5.39 -10.57 -15.38
C ALA A 379 -5.12 -9.24 -16.10
N GLU A 380 -3.87 -8.79 -16.15
CA GLU A 380 -3.45 -7.58 -16.85
C GLU A 380 -3.72 -7.66 -18.36
N LYS A 381 -3.55 -8.84 -18.97
CA LYS A 381 -3.91 -9.07 -20.37
C LYS A 381 -5.42 -9.00 -20.59
N HIS A 382 -6.22 -9.55 -19.67
CA HIS A 382 -7.67 -9.44 -19.74
C HIS A 382 -8.13 -7.99 -19.61
N ILE A 383 -7.58 -7.24 -18.65
CA ILE A 383 -7.86 -5.81 -18.46
C ILE A 383 -7.54 -5.04 -19.75
N ASN A 384 -6.32 -5.23 -20.30
CA ASN A 384 -5.90 -4.58 -21.55
C ASN A 384 -6.63 -5.09 -22.82
N SER A 385 -7.58 -6.03 -22.71
CA SER A 385 -8.47 -6.38 -23.82
C SER A 385 -9.59 -5.34 -24.04
N TYR A 386 -9.72 -4.40 -23.10
CA TYR A 386 -10.53 -3.21 -23.21
C TYR A 386 -9.64 -2.00 -23.53
N ASN A 387 -10.26 -0.95 -24.06
CA ASN A 387 -9.54 0.30 -24.30
C ASN A 387 -9.50 1.11 -23.00
N HIS A 388 -8.35 1.72 -22.72
CA HIS A 388 -8.15 2.56 -21.56
C HIS A 388 -7.59 3.91 -21.99
N TRP A 389 -7.91 4.93 -21.22
CA TRP A 389 -7.42 6.28 -21.44
C TRP A 389 -7.13 6.97 -20.12
N THR A 390 -6.34 8.04 -20.22
CA THR A 390 -6.16 9.03 -19.17
C THR A 390 -6.47 10.42 -19.69
N VAL A 391 -7.09 11.26 -18.84
CA VAL A 391 -7.42 12.66 -19.17
C VAL A 391 -6.95 13.56 -18.02
N PRO A 392 -6.21 14.64 -18.31
CA PRO A 392 -5.90 15.66 -17.32
C PRO A 392 -7.13 16.54 -17.04
N ILE A 393 -7.52 16.62 -15.77
CA ILE A 393 -8.62 17.43 -15.26
C ILE A 393 -8.06 18.53 -14.39
N LYS A 394 -8.37 19.79 -14.74
CA LYS A 394 -8.09 20.94 -13.88
C LYS A 394 -9.20 21.07 -12.85
N ASP A 395 -8.82 21.19 -11.59
CA ASP A 395 -9.76 21.17 -10.48
C ASP A 395 -9.29 22.10 -9.36
N GLU A 396 -10.22 22.69 -8.61
CA GLU A 396 -9.87 23.65 -7.54
C GLU A 396 -9.10 22.99 -6.38
N LYS A 397 -9.18 21.66 -6.26
CA LYS A 397 -8.43 20.87 -5.28
C LYS A 397 -7.03 20.47 -5.78
N GLY A 398 -6.73 20.66 -7.06
CA GLY A 398 -5.44 20.32 -7.69
C GLY A 398 -5.67 19.74 -9.08
N ASP A 399 -4.64 19.64 -9.91
CA ASP A 399 -4.78 18.97 -11.21
C ASP A 399 -4.75 17.44 -11.01
N PHE A 400 -5.63 16.72 -11.72
CA PHE A 400 -5.74 15.26 -11.64
C PHE A 400 -5.60 14.61 -13.01
N THR A 401 -4.89 13.50 -13.08
CA THR A 401 -4.96 12.55 -14.19
C THR A 401 -6.01 11.50 -13.87
N VAL A 402 -7.10 11.47 -14.63
CA VAL A 402 -8.20 10.51 -14.43
C VAL A 402 -8.09 9.39 -15.43
N HIS A 403 -7.97 8.16 -14.95
CA HIS A 403 -8.07 6.94 -15.74
C HIS A 403 -9.53 6.56 -15.98
N PHE A 404 -9.85 6.08 -17.18
CA PHE A 404 -11.11 5.41 -17.46
C PHE A 404 -10.95 4.32 -18.52
N THR A 405 -11.85 3.33 -18.47
CA THR A 405 -12.10 2.39 -19.57
C THR A 405 -13.50 2.63 -20.14
N GLY A 406 -13.81 2.04 -21.29
CA GLY A 406 -15.12 2.25 -21.90
C GLY A 406 -15.23 1.86 -23.36
N LEU A 407 -16.39 2.19 -23.93
CA LEU A 407 -16.75 1.93 -25.32
C LEU A 407 -17.30 3.22 -25.94
N PHE A 408 -16.65 3.71 -27.00
CA PHE A 408 -17.20 4.79 -27.80
C PHE A 408 -17.98 4.25 -28.99
N SER A 409 -19.25 4.66 -29.09
CA SER A 409 -20.03 4.51 -30.32
C SER A 409 -19.51 5.43 -31.44
N SER A 410 -19.78 5.03 -32.68
CA SER A 410 -19.64 5.83 -33.90
C SER A 410 -20.94 6.57 -34.26
N LYS A 411 -22.05 6.32 -33.56
CA LYS A 411 -23.32 6.99 -33.80
C LYS A 411 -23.28 8.43 -33.26
N PRO A 412 -23.77 9.42 -34.02
CA PRO A 412 -23.80 10.81 -33.58
C PRO A 412 -24.85 11.06 -32.48
N ASP A 413 -25.87 10.19 -32.39
CA ASP A 413 -26.97 10.26 -31.43
C ASP A 413 -26.80 9.28 -30.25
N ALA A 414 -25.61 8.71 -30.07
CA ALA A 414 -25.36 7.79 -28.97
C ALA A 414 -25.44 8.52 -27.62
N VAL A 415 -26.21 7.94 -26.68
CA VAL A 415 -26.42 8.52 -25.35
C VAL A 415 -25.13 8.35 -24.52
N PRO A 416 -24.52 9.43 -24.01
CA PRO A 416 -23.37 9.31 -23.14
C PRO A 416 -23.77 8.83 -21.75
N VAL A 417 -23.08 7.80 -21.26
CA VAL A 417 -23.34 7.21 -19.94
C VAL A 417 -22.03 7.09 -19.16
N VAL A 418 -22.10 7.39 -17.86
CA VAL A 418 -20.99 7.16 -16.92
C VAL A 418 -21.41 6.13 -15.87
N MET A 419 -20.63 5.06 -15.72
CA MET A 419 -20.88 4.00 -14.74
C MET A 419 -19.86 4.10 -13.61
N LEU A 420 -20.35 4.32 -12.39
CA LEU A 420 -19.54 4.70 -11.24
C LEU A 420 -19.48 3.57 -10.21
N HIS A 421 -18.26 3.09 -9.99
CA HIS A 421 -17.94 2.04 -9.02
C HIS A 421 -17.90 2.56 -7.57
N GLY A 422 -17.71 1.65 -6.62
CA GLY A 422 -17.57 1.97 -5.21
C GLY A 422 -16.30 1.42 -4.56
N TRP A 423 -16.37 1.18 -3.24
CA TRP A 423 -15.37 0.48 -2.44
C TRP A 423 -15.97 -0.83 -1.89
N PRO A 424 -15.21 -1.96 -1.87
CA PRO A 424 -13.82 -2.13 -2.32
C PRO A 424 -13.72 -2.47 -3.82
N GLY A 425 -14.66 -1.96 -4.61
CA GLY A 425 -14.73 -2.16 -6.03
C GLY A 425 -13.81 -1.26 -6.87
N SER A 426 -13.95 -1.32 -8.19
CA SER A 426 -13.17 -0.53 -9.15
C SER A 426 -13.81 -0.58 -10.54
N PHE A 427 -13.16 -0.02 -11.55
CA PHE A 427 -13.59 -0.18 -12.95
C PHE A 427 -13.73 -1.66 -13.39
N LEU A 428 -13.09 -2.60 -12.66
CA LEU A 428 -13.19 -4.04 -12.92
C LEU A 428 -14.64 -4.56 -12.85
N GLU A 429 -15.47 -3.99 -11.98
CA GLU A 429 -16.86 -4.42 -11.78
C GLU A 429 -17.70 -4.34 -13.06
N PHE A 430 -17.36 -3.40 -13.95
CA PHE A 430 -18.11 -3.16 -15.17
C PHE A 430 -17.56 -3.90 -16.38
N LEU A 431 -16.43 -4.63 -16.27
CA LEU A 431 -15.87 -5.32 -17.43
C LEU A 431 -16.82 -6.37 -18.02
N LYS A 432 -17.60 -7.07 -17.19
CA LYS A 432 -18.62 -8.02 -17.66
C LYS A 432 -19.72 -7.31 -18.47
N ILE A 433 -20.18 -6.15 -18.02
CA ILE A 433 -21.13 -5.30 -18.78
C ILE A 433 -20.52 -4.82 -20.10
N LEU A 434 -19.25 -4.37 -20.09
CA LEU A 434 -18.56 -3.97 -21.31
C LEU A 434 -18.39 -5.16 -22.28
N SER A 435 -18.17 -6.37 -21.77
CA SER A 435 -18.13 -7.59 -22.59
C SER A 435 -19.46 -7.83 -23.28
N ILE A 436 -20.57 -7.82 -22.54
CA ILE A 436 -21.93 -8.01 -23.08
C ILE A 436 -22.22 -6.97 -24.19
N LEU A 437 -21.86 -5.70 -23.97
CA LEU A 437 -22.06 -4.65 -24.96
C LEU A 437 -21.19 -4.84 -26.21
N LYS A 438 -19.93 -5.29 -26.05
CA LYS A 438 -19.05 -5.61 -27.18
C LYS A 438 -19.56 -6.80 -28.00
N ASP A 439 -20.20 -7.77 -27.35
CA ASP A 439 -20.76 -8.95 -28.01
C ASP A 439 -22.10 -8.64 -28.71
N LYS A 440 -22.90 -7.74 -28.12
CA LYS A 440 -24.22 -7.33 -28.63
C LYS A 440 -24.15 -6.29 -29.76
N TYR A 441 -23.12 -5.45 -29.80
CA TYR A 441 -23.04 -4.30 -30.70
C TYR A 441 -21.72 -4.21 -31.46
N THR A 442 -21.72 -3.45 -32.56
CA THR A 442 -20.51 -2.91 -33.20
C THR A 442 -20.38 -1.43 -32.86
N PRO A 443 -19.24 -0.76 -33.13
CA PRO A 443 -19.13 0.68 -32.91
C PRO A 443 -20.24 1.48 -33.61
N GLU A 444 -20.71 1.03 -34.78
CA GLU A 444 -21.74 1.69 -35.58
C GLU A 444 -23.17 1.46 -35.05
N THR A 445 -23.40 0.40 -34.27
CA THR A 445 -24.74 0.04 -33.76
C THR A 445 -24.92 0.29 -32.28
N LEU A 446 -23.83 0.48 -31.53
CA LEU A 446 -23.88 0.77 -30.09
C LEU A 446 -24.65 2.07 -29.84
N PRO A 447 -25.76 2.04 -29.08
CA PRO A 447 -26.56 3.24 -28.82
C PRO A 447 -25.97 4.16 -27.73
N TYR A 448 -24.81 3.81 -27.15
CA TYR A 448 -24.22 4.49 -26.00
C TYR A 448 -22.76 4.87 -26.20
N HIS A 449 -22.32 5.96 -25.58
CA HIS A 449 -20.90 6.12 -25.21
C HIS A 449 -20.76 5.72 -23.74
N VAL A 450 -20.08 4.61 -23.46
CA VAL A 450 -19.95 4.08 -22.09
C VAL A 450 -18.61 4.46 -21.50
N ILE A 451 -18.63 5.22 -20.41
CA ILE A 451 -17.44 5.67 -19.68
C ILE A 451 -17.43 5.06 -18.28
N VAL A 452 -16.35 4.36 -17.93
CA VAL A 452 -16.15 3.73 -16.62
C VAL A 452 -14.87 4.33 -16.01
N PRO A 453 -14.96 5.47 -15.31
CA PRO A 453 -13.80 6.09 -14.69
C PRO A 453 -13.36 5.31 -13.45
N SER A 454 -12.06 5.26 -13.22
CA SER A 454 -11.55 5.04 -11.87
C SER A 454 -11.73 6.34 -11.09
N LEU A 455 -12.47 6.30 -9.98
CA LEU A 455 -12.64 7.46 -9.12
C LEU A 455 -11.26 7.94 -8.61
N PRO A 456 -11.07 9.25 -8.32
CA PRO A 456 -9.83 9.75 -7.75
C PRO A 456 -9.42 8.95 -6.52
N GLY A 457 -8.15 8.52 -6.46
CA GLY A 457 -7.65 7.64 -5.40
C GLY A 457 -7.86 6.14 -5.61
N TYR A 458 -8.41 5.72 -6.75
CA TYR A 458 -8.59 4.32 -7.11
C TYR A 458 -7.80 3.96 -8.37
N ALA A 459 -7.21 2.78 -8.34
CA ALA A 459 -6.48 2.15 -9.44
C ALA A 459 -5.46 3.09 -10.11
N PHE A 460 -5.73 3.51 -11.34
CA PHE A 460 -4.79 4.30 -12.15
C PHE A 460 -5.13 5.80 -12.20
N SER A 461 -6.16 6.24 -11.48
CA SER A 461 -6.45 7.68 -11.31
C SER A 461 -5.57 8.28 -10.21
N ASP A 462 -5.24 9.56 -10.37
CA ASP A 462 -4.42 10.28 -9.40
C ASP A 462 -5.06 10.27 -8.00
N LYS A 463 -4.18 10.27 -7.00
CA LYS A 463 -4.53 10.23 -5.57
C LYS A 463 -5.08 11.59 -5.13
N PRO A 464 -6.00 11.67 -4.14
CA PRO A 464 -6.41 12.92 -3.53
C PRO A 464 -5.21 13.74 -3.03
N PRO A 465 -5.34 15.08 -2.95
CA PRO A 465 -4.24 15.96 -2.57
C PRO A 465 -3.77 15.69 -1.13
N LEU A 466 -2.47 15.86 -0.89
CA LEU A 466 -1.85 15.64 0.42
C LEU A 466 -2.04 16.81 1.39
N ASP A 467 -2.35 17.99 0.88
CA ASP A 467 -2.32 19.27 1.59
C ASP A 467 -3.72 19.84 1.91
N LYS A 468 -4.80 19.18 1.49
CA LYS A 468 -6.18 19.64 1.71
C LYS A 468 -7.20 18.50 1.72
N ASP A 469 -8.35 18.78 2.30
CA ASP A 469 -9.46 17.83 2.35
C ASP A 469 -10.16 17.66 0.98
N PHE A 470 -10.72 16.47 0.78
CA PHE A 470 -11.29 15.96 -0.46
C PHE A 470 -12.47 15.02 -0.17
N GLY A 471 -13.59 15.19 -0.86
CA GLY A 471 -14.81 14.42 -0.61
C GLY A 471 -15.66 14.13 -1.85
N ILE A 472 -16.86 13.57 -1.67
CA ILE A 472 -17.74 13.17 -2.79
C ILE A 472 -18.05 14.33 -3.74
N ARG A 473 -18.22 15.55 -3.24
CA ARG A 473 -18.48 16.73 -4.08
C ARG A 473 -17.33 17.03 -5.05
N ASP A 474 -16.09 16.84 -4.59
CA ASP A 474 -14.90 17.02 -5.41
C ASP A 474 -14.81 15.91 -6.47
N VAL A 475 -15.07 14.66 -6.06
CA VAL A 475 -15.18 13.53 -7.00
C VAL A 475 -16.24 13.80 -8.08
N SER A 476 -17.44 14.23 -7.70
CA SER A 476 -18.49 14.59 -8.65
C SER A 476 -18.07 15.72 -9.59
N ARG A 477 -17.34 16.74 -9.10
CA ARG A 477 -16.84 17.84 -9.94
C ARG A 477 -15.84 17.34 -10.99
N ILE A 478 -14.93 16.46 -10.60
CA ILE A 478 -13.95 15.84 -11.49
C ILE A 478 -14.63 14.92 -12.51
N VAL A 479 -15.57 14.09 -12.09
CA VAL A 479 -16.32 13.20 -13.00
C VAL A 479 -17.16 14.02 -13.99
N ASN A 480 -17.82 15.10 -13.56
CA ASN A 480 -18.53 15.99 -14.48
C ASN A 480 -17.56 16.62 -15.49
N SER A 481 -16.41 17.12 -15.02
CA SER A 481 -15.41 17.68 -15.92
C SER A 481 -14.87 16.65 -16.92
N LEU A 482 -14.71 15.38 -16.53
CA LEU A 482 -14.33 14.33 -17.46
C LEU A 482 -15.37 14.20 -18.58
N MET A 483 -16.66 14.10 -18.23
CA MET A 483 -17.73 13.95 -19.22
C MET A 483 -17.83 15.17 -20.15
N VAL A 484 -17.73 16.38 -19.60
CA VAL A 484 -17.74 17.63 -20.38
C VAL A 484 -16.55 17.69 -21.35
N GLN A 485 -15.34 17.36 -20.88
CA GLN A 485 -14.14 17.38 -21.72
C GLN A 485 -14.16 16.32 -22.82
N LEU A 486 -14.86 15.19 -22.60
CA LEU A 486 -15.11 14.18 -23.62
C LEU A 486 -16.18 14.60 -24.66
N GLY A 487 -16.77 15.79 -24.51
CA GLY A 487 -17.74 16.35 -25.44
C GLY A 487 -19.20 16.12 -25.05
N PHE A 488 -19.46 15.61 -23.83
CA PHE A 488 -20.80 15.28 -23.36
C PHE A 488 -21.45 16.39 -22.52
N GLY A 489 -21.05 17.64 -22.75
CA GLY A 489 -21.58 18.80 -22.03
C GLY A 489 -23.05 19.09 -22.35
N SER A 490 -23.57 18.63 -23.49
CA SER A 490 -25.01 18.77 -23.80
C SER A 490 -25.87 17.83 -22.97
N GLY A 491 -25.33 16.67 -22.57
CA GLY A 491 -25.91 15.82 -21.55
C GLY A 491 -25.33 14.42 -21.45
N TYR A 492 -25.40 13.83 -20.26
CA TYR A 492 -25.08 12.42 -20.00
C TYR A 492 -25.94 11.85 -18.86
N ILE A 493 -25.94 10.52 -18.74
CA ILE A 493 -26.65 9.78 -17.68
C ILE A 493 -25.64 9.13 -16.74
N ALA A 494 -25.88 9.20 -15.43
CA ALA A 494 -25.05 8.54 -14.43
C ALA A 494 -25.68 7.22 -13.97
N GLN A 495 -24.90 6.15 -13.89
CA GLN A 495 -25.23 4.90 -13.21
C GLN A 495 -24.28 4.72 -12.03
N GLY A 496 -24.77 4.28 -10.87
CA GLY A 496 -23.86 3.96 -9.76
C GLY A 496 -24.46 3.17 -8.60
N GLY A 497 -23.63 2.29 -8.04
CA GLY A 497 -23.82 1.59 -6.76
C GLY A 497 -22.87 2.12 -5.69
N ASP A 498 -23.01 1.68 -4.43
CA ASP A 498 -22.12 2.06 -3.32
C ASP A 498 -21.75 3.57 -3.27
N ILE A 499 -20.47 3.94 -3.15
CA ILE A 499 -19.96 5.32 -3.22
C ILE A 499 -20.33 5.97 -4.57
N GLY A 500 -20.28 5.23 -5.66
CA GLY A 500 -20.70 5.68 -6.99
C GLY A 500 -22.14 6.17 -7.02
N SER A 501 -23.05 5.59 -6.23
CA SER A 501 -24.44 6.07 -6.13
C SER A 501 -24.54 7.45 -5.47
N ARG A 502 -23.64 7.76 -4.51
CA ARG A 502 -23.55 9.09 -3.88
C ARG A 502 -22.98 10.10 -4.86
N VAL A 503 -21.96 9.71 -5.63
CA VAL A 503 -21.39 10.55 -6.69
C VAL A 503 -22.44 10.84 -7.77
N SER A 504 -23.15 9.82 -8.28
CA SER A 504 -24.25 9.94 -9.24
C SER A 504 -25.34 10.89 -8.74
N ARG A 505 -25.74 10.76 -7.47
CA ARG A 505 -26.74 11.65 -6.88
C ARG A 505 -26.30 13.11 -6.83
N VAL A 506 -25.08 13.37 -6.38
CA VAL A 506 -24.52 14.74 -6.37
C VAL A 506 -24.38 15.27 -7.79
N LEU A 507 -23.95 14.42 -8.75
CA LEU A 507 -23.87 14.79 -10.16
C LEU A 507 -25.22 15.28 -10.69
N THR A 508 -26.25 14.46 -10.56
CA THR A 508 -27.59 14.75 -11.11
C THR A 508 -28.25 15.93 -10.42
N ALA A 509 -28.05 16.10 -9.11
CA ALA A 509 -28.62 17.21 -8.35
C ALA A 509 -27.90 18.55 -8.59
N THR A 510 -26.61 18.55 -8.94
CA THR A 510 -25.79 19.79 -9.03
C THR A 510 -25.56 20.28 -10.45
N TYR A 511 -25.29 19.37 -11.39
CA TYR A 511 -24.76 19.72 -12.72
C TYR A 511 -25.83 19.56 -13.78
N ASP A 512 -26.08 20.60 -14.56
CA ASP A 512 -27.08 20.60 -15.62
C ASP A 512 -26.76 19.58 -16.73
N GLU A 513 -25.49 19.24 -16.92
CA GLU A 513 -25.00 18.26 -17.88
C GLU A 513 -25.44 16.84 -17.51
N CYS A 514 -25.55 16.51 -16.22
CA CYS A 514 -26.07 15.21 -15.80
C CYS A 514 -27.62 15.22 -15.87
N LYS A 515 -28.19 14.50 -16.83
CA LYS A 515 -29.63 14.56 -17.15
C LYS A 515 -30.49 13.57 -16.38
N ALA A 516 -29.91 12.46 -15.92
CA ALA A 516 -30.61 11.42 -15.18
C ALA A 516 -29.64 10.58 -14.35
N ALA A 517 -30.15 9.89 -13.33
CA ALA A 517 -29.40 8.91 -12.55
C ALA A 517 -30.14 7.57 -12.49
N HIS A 518 -29.39 6.47 -12.60
CA HIS A 518 -29.85 5.13 -12.30
C HIS A 518 -29.02 4.55 -11.15
N LEU A 519 -29.65 4.22 -10.03
CA LEU A 519 -28.96 3.76 -8.83
C LEU A 519 -29.30 2.30 -8.55
N ASN A 520 -28.34 1.52 -8.06
CA ASN A 520 -28.61 0.20 -7.47
C ASN A 520 -28.29 0.16 -5.97
N PHE A 521 -28.03 1.32 -5.36
CA PHE A 521 -27.78 1.47 -3.93
C PHE A 521 -28.36 2.79 -3.43
N CYS A 522 -29.09 2.74 -2.31
CA CYS A 522 -29.66 3.91 -1.66
C CYS A 522 -29.68 3.69 -0.15
N LEU A 523 -28.73 4.29 0.59
CA LEU A 523 -28.65 4.14 2.04
C LEU A 523 -29.38 5.30 2.72
N MET A 524 -30.50 5.01 3.38
CA MET A 524 -31.29 6.02 4.08
C MET A 524 -32.03 5.42 5.28
N SER A 525 -32.39 6.28 6.22
CA SER A 525 -33.31 5.93 7.30
C SER A 525 -34.77 5.97 6.83
N GLU A 526 -35.68 5.45 7.65
CA GLU A 526 -37.12 5.55 7.39
C GLU A 526 -37.55 7.02 7.23
N PRO A 527 -38.04 7.43 6.05
CA PRO A 527 -38.47 8.79 5.85
C PRO A 527 -39.86 8.96 6.45
N ALA A 528 -40.08 10.02 7.24
CA ALA A 528 -41.38 10.34 7.83
C ALA A 528 -42.50 10.52 6.79
N THR A 529 -42.14 10.75 5.53
CA THR A 529 -43.06 10.93 4.40
C THR A 529 -43.24 9.66 3.55
N ALA A 530 -42.69 8.50 3.96
CA ALA A 530 -42.94 7.24 3.27
C ALA A 530 -44.44 6.94 3.23
N GLN A 531 -44.94 6.56 2.06
CA GLN A 531 -46.32 6.12 1.85
C GLN A 531 -46.31 4.86 0.97
N GLY A 532 -47.25 3.96 1.23
CA GLY A 532 -47.38 2.69 0.51
C GLY A 532 -46.97 1.49 1.37
N GLU A 533 -47.43 0.32 0.95
CA GLU A 533 -47.11 -0.93 1.63
C GLU A 533 -45.68 -1.37 1.34
N VAL A 534 -45.02 -1.92 2.36
CA VAL A 534 -43.71 -2.57 2.23
C VAL A 534 -43.96 -4.06 2.04
N SER A 535 -43.54 -4.60 0.89
CA SER A 535 -43.69 -6.02 0.57
C SER A 535 -42.91 -6.93 1.52
N ASP A 536 -43.23 -8.22 1.56
CA ASP A 536 -42.48 -9.17 2.41
C ASP A 536 -41.00 -9.31 2.00
N ALA A 537 -40.68 -9.13 0.71
CA ALA A 537 -39.31 -9.07 0.24
C ALA A 537 -38.58 -7.83 0.77
N GLU A 538 -39.23 -6.66 0.71
CA GLU A 538 -38.67 -5.42 1.25
C GLU A 538 -38.56 -5.44 2.77
N LYS A 539 -39.46 -6.11 3.50
CA LYS A 539 -39.32 -6.33 4.96
C LYS A 539 -38.05 -7.13 5.29
N LYS A 540 -37.78 -8.22 4.56
CA LYS A 540 -36.53 -8.97 4.67
C LYS A 540 -35.31 -8.11 4.31
N GLY A 541 -35.45 -7.26 3.30
CA GLY A 541 -34.45 -6.25 2.97
C GLY A 541 -34.16 -5.31 4.14
N LEU A 542 -35.19 -4.77 4.79
CA LEU A 542 -35.04 -3.92 5.97
C LEU A 542 -34.43 -4.67 7.17
N GLU A 543 -34.73 -5.96 7.36
CA GLU A 543 -34.07 -6.80 8.38
C GLU A 543 -32.57 -6.90 8.08
N ARG A 544 -32.18 -7.21 6.84
CA ARG A 544 -30.78 -7.23 6.40
C ARG A 544 -30.09 -5.88 6.60
N ALA A 545 -30.76 -4.77 6.27
CA ALA A 545 -30.24 -3.42 6.48
C ALA A 545 -29.95 -3.13 7.96
N LYS A 546 -30.84 -3.58 8.87
CA LYS A 546 -30.65 -3.47 10.32
C LYS A 546 -29.48 -4.33 10.81
N ASP A 547 -29.36 -5.55 10.30
CA ASP A 547 -28.24 -6.44 10.63
C ASP A 547 -26.91 -5.88 10.15
N PHE A 548 -26.89 -5.29 8.95
CA PHE A 548 -25.71 -4.60 8.43
C PHE A 548 -25.34 -3.39 9.29
N ASP A 549 -26.30 -2.54 9.67
CA ASP A 549 -26.01 -1.39 10.54
C ASP A 549 -25.40 -1.83 11.88
N LYS A 550 -25.94 -2.90 12.48
CA LYS A 550 -25.50 -3.44 13.77
C LYS A 550 -24.16 -4.17 13.72
N LEU A 551 -23.93 -5.01 12.71
CA LEU A 551 -22.80 -5.95 12.67
C LEU A 551 -21.81 -5.67 11.52
N GLY A 552 -22.28 -5.10 10.42
CA GLY A 552 -21.52 -4.93 9.18
C GLY A 552 -20.82 -3.57 9.00
N THR A 553 -21.03 -2.59 9.87
CA THR A 553 -20.52 -1.20 9.67
C THR A 553 -19.18 -0.88 10.34
N ALA A 554 -18.58 -1.81 11.09
CA ALA A 554 -17.30 -1.58 11.78
C ALA A 554 -16.17 -1.15 10.83
N TYR A 555 -16.12 -1.72 9.62
CA TYR A 555 -15.15 -1.33 8.60
C TYR A 555 -15.31 0.15 8.21
N ALA A 556 -16.55 0.59 7.98
CA ALA A 556 -16.88 1.95 7.58
C ALA A 556 -16.57 2.93 8.69
N LEU A 557 -16.79 2.55 9.96
CA LEU A 557 -16.42 3.36 11.11
C LEU A 557 -14.90 3.52 11.23
N MET A 558 -14.13 2.46 10.98
CA MET A 558 -12.66 2.52 10.95
C MET A 558 -12.15 3.41 9.81
N HIS A 559 -12.73 3.29 8.61
CA HIS A 559 -12.42 4.17 7.48
C HIS A 559 -12.75 5.63 7.76
N ALA A 560 -13.89 5.88 8.39
CA ALA A 560 -14.35 7.24 8.66
C ALA A 560 -13.54 7.93 9.76
N THR A 561 -13.17 7.20 10.82
CA THR A 561 -12.59 7.80 12.03
C THR A 561 -11.07 7.72 12.09
N ARG A 562 -10.46 6.67 11.51
CA ARG A 562 -9.01 6.42 11.56
C ARG A 562 -8.46 6.00 10.19
N PRO A 563 -8.76 6.73 9.09
CA PRO A 563 -8.35 6.34 7.74
C PRO A 563 -6.83 6.20 7.60
N SER A 564 -6.05 7.12 8.20
CA SER A 564 -4.59 7.02 8.17
C SER A 564 -4.07 5.75 8.84
N THR A 565 -4.62 5.39 10.01
CA THR A 565 -4.21 4.21 10.77
C THR A 565 -4.51 2.92 10.02
N ILE A 566 -5.77 2.73 9.57
CA ILE A 566 -6.13 1.52 8.84
C ILE A 566 -5.45 1.46 7.47
N GLY A 567 -5.26 2.61 6.82
CA GLY A 567 -4.48 2.74 5.57
C GLY A 567 -3.08 2.16 5.71
N LEU A 568 -2.34 2.59 6.73
CA LEU A 568 -0.99 2.10 7.00
C LEU A 568 -0.95 0.61 7.39
N ILE A 569 -1.96 0.11 8.12
CA ILE A 569 -2.05 -1.31 8.49
C ILE A 569 -2.26 -2.18 7.25
N LEU A 570 -3.22 -1.85 6.38
CA LEU A 570 -3.49 -2.70 5.21
C LEU A 570 -2.41 -2.56 4.13
N SER A 571 -1.70 -1.43 4.08
CA SER A 571 -0.50 -1.27 3.24
C SER A 571 0.71 -2.08 3.72
N SER A 572 0.72 -2.60 4.95
CA SER A 572 1.88 -3.33 5.47
C SER A 572 1.92 -4.81 5.07
N SER A 573 0.81 -5.38 4.60
CA SER A 573 0.73 -6.80 4.23
C SER A 573 -0.39 -7.05 3.22
N PRO A 574 -0.12 -7.73 2.08
CA PRO A 574 -1.16 -8.08 1.12
C PRO A 574 -2.18 -9.05 1.71
N LEU A 575 -1.80 -9.91 2.66
CA LEU A 575 -2.75 -10.79 3.36
C LEU A 575 -3.66 -10.03 4.31
N ALA A 576 -3.20 -8.93 4.90
CA ALA A 576 -4.06 -8.07 5.71
C ALA A 576 -5.09 -7.35 4.83
N LEU A 577 -4.67 -6.86 3.66
CA LEU A 577 -5.56 -6.29 2.67
C LEU A 577 -6.58 -7.32 2.15
N LEU A 578 -6.13 -8.54 1.82
CA LEU A 578 -7.00 -9.63 1.36
C LEU A 578 -8.02 -10.03 2.42
N ALA A 579 -7.64 -10.14 3.69
CA ALA A 579 -8.60 -10.45 4.74
C ALA A 579 -9.67 -9.36 4.86
N TRP A 580 -9.26 -8.09 4.84
CA TRP A 580 -10.17 -6.95 5.00
C TRP A 580 -11.12 -6.74 3.81
N VAL A 581 -10.61 -6.87 2.59
CA VAL A 581 -11.36 -6.67 1.35
C VAL A 581 -12.11 -7.93 0.95
N GLY A 582 -11.48 -9.10 1.06
CA GLY A 582 -12.06 -10.39 0.73
C GLY A 582 -13.31 -10.70 1.55
N GLU A 583 -13.33 -10.34 2.84
CA GLU A 583 -14.54 -10.45 3.68
C GLU A 583 -15.76 -9.80 3.02
N LYS A 584 -15.56 -8.65 2.35
CA LYS A 584 -16.64 -7.88 1.73
C LYS A 584 -17.13 -8.55 0.46
N PHE A 585 -16.22 -9.06 -0.37
CA PHE A 585 -16.60 -9.85 -1.55
C PHE A 585 -17.44 -11.07 -1.19
N LEU A 586 -17.12 -11.76 -0.09
CA LEU A 586 -17.91 -12.91 0.39
C LEU A 586 -19.24 -12.48 1.02
N SER A 587 -19.20 -11.52 1.94
CA SER A 587 -20.38 -11.20 2.77
C SER A 587 -21.42 -10.31 2.07
N TRP A 588 -21.02 -9.59 1.02
CA TRP A 588 -21.88 -8.61 0.35
C TRP A 588 -22.51 -9.14 -0.94
N SER A 589 -22.03 -10.28 -1.45
CA SER A 589 -22.59 -10.93 -2.63
C SER A 589 -23.73 -11.88 -2.24
N ASP A 590 -24.62 -12.18 -3.19
CA ASP A 590 -25.63 -13.27 -3.08
C ASP A 590 -24.94 -14.64 -3.13
N GLU A 591 -24.04 -14.81 -4.09
CA GLU A 591 -23.21 -16.00 -4.27
C GLU A 591 -21.73 -15.60 -4.17
N ASP A 592 -20.92 -16.41 -3.49
CA ASP A 592 -19.48 -16.14 -3.36
C ASP A 592 -18.82 -15.99 -4.74
N PRO A 593 -18.17 -14.85 -5.03
CA PRO A 593 -17.52 -14.66 -6.32
C PRO A 593 -16.33 -15.62 -6.45
N PRO A 594 -15.96 -16.01 -7.69
CA PRO A 594 -14.77 -16.83 -7.90
C PRO A 594 -13.56 -16.21 -7.23
N LEU A 595 -12.76 -17.03 -6.54
CA LEU A 595 -11.59 -16.56 -5.81
C LEU A 595 -10.63 -15.75 -6.70
N GLU A 596 -10.49 -16.13 -7.98
CA GLU A 596 -9.70 -15.39 -8.97
C GLU A 596 -10.16 -13.94 -9.16
N GLU A 597 -11.47 -13.67 -9.12
CA GLU A 597 -12.01 -12.31 -9.20
C GLU A 597 -11.64 -11.48 -7.96
N ILE A 598 -11.73 -12.09 -6.77
CA ILE A 598 -11.31 -11.47 -5.51
C ILE A 598 -9.80 -11.16 -5.55
N LEU A 599 -8.97 -12.14 -5.93
CA LEU A 599 -7.53 -11.98 -6.01
C LEU A 599 -7.12 -10.95 -7.06
N THR A 600 -7.83 -10.87 -8.19
CA THR A 600 -7.61 -9.84 -9.22
C THR A 600 -7.89 -8.45 -8.67
N SER A 601 -9.02 -8.25 -7.99
CA SER A 601 -9.37 -6.96 -7.38
C SER A 601 -8.38 -6.55 -6.28
N VAL A 602 -8.06 -7.46 -5.36
CA VAL A 602 -7.13 -7.19 -4.27
C VAL A 602 -5.71 -6.94 -4.80
N SER A 603 -5.26 -7.68 -5.81
CA SER A 603 -3.96 -7.44 -6.47
C SER A 603 -3.92 -6.07 -7.13
N LEU A 604 -4.99 -5.66 -7.83
CA LEU A 604 -5.08 -4.32 -8.40
C LEU A 604 -4.95 -3.26 -7.30
N TYR A 605 -5.67 -3.42 -6.19
CA TYR A 605 -5.59 -2.50 -5.05
C TYR A 605 -4.19 -2.41 -4.45
N TRP A 606 -3.51 -3.55 -4.29
CA TRP A 606 -2.13 -3.60 -3.79
C TRP A 606 -1.15 -2.90 -4.73
N LEU A 607 -1.15 -3.27 -6.00
CA LEU A 607 -0.16 -2.80 -6.99
C LEU A 607 -0.29 -1.29 -7.29
N THR A 608 -1.43 -0.69 -6.95
CA THR A 608 -1.77 0.73 -7.16
C THR A 608 -1.86 1.55 -5.87
N ASP A 609 -1.61 0.95 -4.69
CA ASP A 609 -1.81 1.58 -3.38
C ASP A 609 -3.22 2.15 -3.16
N SER A 610 -4.26 1.52 -3.73
CA SER A 610 -5.60 2.11 -3.77
C SER A 610 -6.28 2.21 -2.40
N PHE A 611 -6.03 1.27 -1.49
CA PHE A 611 -6.74 1.23 -0.21
C PHE A 611 -6.59 2.53 0.62
N PRO A 612 -5.38 3.01 0.97
CA PRO A 612 -5.23 4.23 1.77
C PRO A 612 -5.75 5.49 1.07
N THR A 613 -5.89 5.47 -0.26
CA THR A 613 -6.29 6.63 -1.07
C THR A 613 -7.76 6.63 -1.49
N SER A 614 -8.50 5.55 -1.23
CA SER A 614 -9.90 5.38 -1.63
C SER A 614 -10.92 5.58 -0.49
N ILE A 615 -10.48 5.47 0.77
CA ILE A 615 -11.38 5.46 1.94
C ILE A 615 -11.76 6.86 2.44
N PHE A 616 -11.35 7.92 1.74
CA PHE A 616 -11.66 9.29 2.13
C PHE A 616 -13.16 9.64 2.20
N PRO A 617 -14.06 9.09 1.36
CA PRO A 617 -15.49 9.44 1.44
C PRO A 617 -16.15 9.07 2.76
N TYR A 618 -15.62 8.08 3.49
CA TYR A 618 -16.24 7.57 4.71
C TYR A 618 -16.29 8.60 5.84
N ARG A 619 -15.28 9.49 5.96
CA ARG A 619 -15.25 10.49 7.04
C ARG A 619 -16.39 11.50 6.96
N GLN A 620 -16.98 11.67 5.77
CA GLN A 620 -18.10 12.58 5.58
C GLN A 620 -19.36 12.15 6.33
N ARG A 621 -19.42 10.90 6.85
CA ARG A 621 -20.46 10.48 7.81
C ARG A 621 -20.58 11.41 9.02
N PHE A 622 -19.50 12.11 9.39
CA PHE A 622 -19.47 13.04 10.52
C PHE A 622 -19.52 14.51 10.10
N ASP A 623 -19.64 14.79 8.81
CA ASP A 623 -19.75 16.15 8.31
C ASP A 623 -21.17 16.67 8.57
N PRO A 624 -21.35 17.71 9.42
CA PRO A 624 -22.67 18.25 9.69
C PRO A 624 -23.36 18.84 8.45
N ASP A 625 -22.58 19.26 7.44
CA ASP A 625 -23.09 19.77 6.17
C ASP A 625 -23.28 18.66 5.10
N TYR A 626 -22.92 17.41 5.43
CA TYR A 626 -22.98 16.26 4.53
C TYR A 626 -23.22 14.91 5.26
N PRO A 627 -24.27 14.75 6.08
CA PRO A 627 -24.48 13.53 6.88
C PRO A 627 -24.75 12.26 6.06
N GLY A 628 -25.05 12.40 4.77
CA GLY A 628 -25.29 11.30 3.82
C GLY A 628 -25.87 11.87 2.53
N ALA A 629 -25.53 11.30 1.36
CA ALA A 629 -26.01 11.89 0.10
C ALA A 629 -27.48 11.55 -0.20
N HIS A 630 -27.95 10.36 0.17
CA HIS A 630 -29.18 9.78 -0.37
C HIS A 630 -30.48 10.42 0.11
N ASP A 631 -30.56 10.78 1.39
CA ASP A 631 -31.74 11.38 2.03
C ASP A 631 -31.57 12.87 2.36
N HIS A 632 -30.39 13.44 2.11
CA HIS A 632 -30.16 14.85 2.38
C HIS A 632 -30.91 15.76 1.39
N PRO A 633 -31.72 16.73 1.87
CA PRO A 633 -32.59 17.55 1.02
C PRO A 633 -31.87 18.29 -0.12
N LYS A 634 -30.63 18.74 0.12
CA LYS A 634 -29.77 19.40 -0.89
C LYS A 634 -29.53 18.55 -2.14
N TRP A 635 -29.56 17.23 -2.00
CA TRP A 635 -29.26 16.28 -3.08
C TRP A 635 -30.49 15.47 -3.49
N LYS A 636 -31.69 16.00 -3.21
CA LYS A 636 -32.93 15.47 -3.76
C LYS A 636 -32.89 15.59 -5.28
N ILE A 637 -33.07 14.47 -5.99
CA ILE A 637 -32.95 14.43 -7.45
C ILE A 637 -34.26 14.90 -8.07
N SER A 638 -34.28 16.07 -8.71
CA SER A 638 -35.47 16.57 -9.44
C SER A 638 -35.60 16.01 -10.86
N LYS A 639 -34.48 15.59 -11.45
CA LYS A 639 -34.38 14.96 -12.78
C LYS A 639 -34.81 13.48 -12.73
N PRO A 640 -34.99 12.78 -13.87
CA PRO A 640 -35.34 11.36 -13.85
C PRO A 640 -34.38 10.50 -13.01
N LEU A 641 -34.95 9.75 -12.08
CA LEU A 641 -34.26 8.78 -11.23
C LEU A 641 -34.79 7.37 -11.52
N GLY A 642 -33.88 6.43 -11.76
CA GLY A 642 -34.12 5.00 -11.84
C GLY A 642 -33.51 4.26 -10.64
N TYR A 643 -34.12 3.14 -10.22
CA TYR A 643 -33.64 2.33 -9.11
C TYR A 643 -33.80 0.81 -9.34
N SER A 644 -32.70 0.06 -9.33
CA SER A 644 -32.73 -1.41 -9.32
C SER A 644 -32.54 -1.93 -7.90
N TRP A 645 -33.53 -2.66 -7.40
CA TRP A 645 -33.52 -3.24 -6.05
C TRP A 645 -33.03 -4.68 -6.10
N PHE A 646 -31.93 -4.95 -5.41
CA PHE A 646 -31.32 -6.28 -5.28
C PHE A 646 -31.45 -6.78 -3.83
N PRO A 647 -31.89 -8.03 -3.60
CA PRO A 647 -32.26 -8.51 -2.27
C PRO A 647 -31.08 -8.70 -1.31
N PHE A 648 -29.86 -8.94 -1.82
CA PHE A 648 -28.67 -9.16 -1.00
C PHE A 648 -27.77 -7.92 -0.89
N GLU A 649 -28.22 -6.76 -1.38
CA GLU A 649 -27.60 -5.47 -1.12
C GLU A 649 -27.42 -5.24 0.41
N LEU A 650 -26.48 -4.38 0.82
CA LEU A 650 -26.16 -4.09 2.22
C LEU A 650 -27.36 -3.49 2.96
N ALA A 651 -28.06 -2.59 2.28
CA ALA A 651 -29.27 -1.95 2.75
C ALA A 651 -30.31 -1.94 1.63
N PRO A 652 -31.05 -3.04 1.42
CA PRO A 652 -32.12 -3.12 0.43
C PRO A 652 -33.31 -2.26 0.86
N ILE A 653 -33.27 -0.97 0.53
CA ILE A 653 -34.28 0.00 0.94
C ILE A 653 -35.54 -0.10 0.07
N PRO A 654 -36.76 -0.07 0.66
CA PRO A 654 -38.02 -0.12 -0.07
C PRO A 654 -38.16 0.97 -1.13
N VAL A 655 -38.85 0.64 -2.23
CA VAL A 655 -39.06 1.57 -3.35
C VAL A 655 -39.84 2.81 -2.89
N SER A 656 -40.80 2.64 -1.98
CA SER A 656 -41.58 3.73 -1.38
C SER A 656 -40.71 4.75 -0.65
N TRP A 657 -39.60 4.32 -0.03
CA TRP A 657 -38.66 5.19 0.66
C TRP A 657 -37.76 5.91 -0.36
N VAL A 658 -37.22 5.18 -1.33
CA VAL A 658 -36.39 5.76 -2.41
C VAL A 658 -37.14 6.86 -3.16
N LYS A 659 -38.45 6.70 -3.38
CA LYS A 659 -39.32 7.70 -4.02
C LYS A 659 -39.33 9.05 -3.28
N THR A 660 -39.06 9.09 -1.97
CA THR A 660 -38.98 10.35 -1.22
C THR A 660 -37.73 11.17 -1.56
N THR A 661 -36.70 10.51 -2.10
CA THR A 661 -35.37 11.08 -2.38
C THR A 661 -35.24 11.72 -3.77
N GLY A 662 -36.27 11.64 -4.61
CA GLY A 662 -36.23 12.23 -5.94
C GLY A 662 -37.40 11.87 -6.85
N ASN A 663 -37.34 12.34 -8.10
CA ASN A 663 -38.29 12.02 -9.15
C ASN A 663 -38.05 10.61 -9.70
N LEU A 664 -38.43 9.61 -8.90
CA LEU A 664 -38.32 8.19 -9.24
C LEU A 664 -39.35 7.84 -10.31
N VAL A 665 -38.88 7.65 -11.54
CA VAL A 665 -39.71 7.33 -12.72
C VAL A 665 -39.58 5.88 -13.16
N PHE A 666 -38.51 5.19 -12.74
CA PHE A 666 -38.23 3.81 -13.09
C PHE A 666 -37.78 3.03 -11.85
N TRP A 667 -38.27 1.81 -11.71
CA TRP A 667 -37.70 0.86 -10.76
C TRP A 667 -37.92 -0.59 -11.21
N ARG A 668 -37.06 -1.48 -10.73
CA ARG A 668 -37.15 -2.94 -10.91
C ARG A 668 -36.74 -3.64 -9.63
N ASP A 669 -37.46 -4.69 -9.26
CA ASP A 669 -37.06 -5.61 -8.21
C ASP A 669 -36.48 -6.90 -8.81
N HIS A 670 -35.43 -7.41 -8.16
CA HIS A 670 -34.80 -8.67 -8.53
C HIS A 670 -34.95 -9.72 -7.43
N LYS A 671 -34.86 -10.99 -7.82
CA LYS A 671 -34.96 -12.13 -6.89
C LYS A 671 -33.61 -12.64 -6.40
N ARG A 672 -32.52 -12.17 -7.01
CA ARG A 672 -31.13 -12.58 -6.78
C ARG A 672 -30.20 -11.39 -7.01
N GLY A 673 -28.95 -11.51 -6.59
CA GLY A 673 -27.92 -10.48 -6.68
C GLY A 673 -27.77 -9.68 -5.39
N GLY A 674 -26.52 -9.37 -5.08
CA GLY A 674 -26.12 -8.58 -3.92
C GLY A 674 -25.60 -7.19 -4.26
N HIS A 675 -24.64 -6.74 -3.46
CA HIS A 675 -24.07 -5.40 -3.53
C HIS A 675 -23.30 -5.15 -4.84
N PHE A 676 -22.62 -6.16 -5.36
CA PHE A 676 -21.80 -6.04 -6.57
C PHE A 676 -22.64 -6.36 -7.81
N ALA A 677 -23.77 -5.66 -7.98
CA ALA A 677 -24.75 -5.93 -9.02
C ALA A 677 -24.14 -6.03 -10.44
N ALA A 678 -23.16 -5.19 -10.78
CA ALA A 678 -22.46 -5.23 -12.07
C ALA A 678 -21.55 -6.47 -12.24
N LEU A 679 -21.07 -7.05 -11.14
CA LEU A 679 -20.22 -8.25 -11.13
C LEU A 679 -21.05 -9.53 -11.06
N GLU A 680 -22.12 -9.52 -10.26
CA GLU A 680 -22.96 -10.67 -9.95
C GLU A 680 -24.05 -10.89 -11.00
N ARG A 681 -24.72 -9.81 -11.42
CA ARG A 681 -25.89 -9.83 -12.33
C ARG A 681 -25.73 -8.81 -13.47
N PRO A 682 -24.63 -8.88 -14.25
CA PRO A 682 -24.33 -7.88 -15.28
C PRO A 682 -25.45 -7.75 -16.33
N GLU A 683 -26.10 -8.85 -16.72
CA GLU A 683 -27.21 -8.83 -17.68
C GLU A 683 -28.45 -8.14 -17.10
N GLU A 684 -28.79 -8.40 -15.84
CA GLU A 684 -29.97 -7.83 -15.17
C GLU A 684 -29.79 -6.32 -14.98
N LEU A 685 -28.63 -5.90 -14.45
CA LEU A 685 -28.33 -4.47 -14.26
C LEU A 685 -28.24 -3.71 -15.58
N LEU A 686 -27.60 -4.30 -16.61
CA LEU A 686 -27.52 -3.67 -17.92
C LEU A 686 -28.92 -3.53 -18.53
N LYS A 687 -29.74 -4.58 -18.49
CA LYS A 687 -31.11 -4.57 -19.03
C LYS A 687 -31.95 -3.48 -18.36
N ASP A 688 -31.92 -3.40 -17.04
CA ASP A 688 -32.64 -2.35 -16.30
C ASP A 688 -32.20 -0.95 -16.74
N PHE A 689 -30.89 -0.76 -16.90
CA PHE A 689 -30.35 0.52 -17.33
C PHE A 689 -30.77 0.87 -18.77
N GLU A 690 -30.75 -0.09 -19.69
CA GLU A 690 -31.24 0.10 -21.07
C GLU A 690 -32.74 0.44 -21.09
N GLU A 691 -33.58 -0.28 -20.31
CA GLU A 691 -35.02 -0.01 -20.20
C GLU A 691 -35.31 1.37 -19.58
N PHE A 692 -34.51 1.78 -18.59
CA PHE A 692 -34.60 3.11 -18.00
C PHE A 692 -34.32 4.20 -19.03
N ILE A 693 -33.21 4.09 -19.79
CA ILE A 693 -32.86 5.04 -20.85
C ILE A 693 -33.97 5.10 -21.90
N GLU A 694 -34.48 3.95 -22.33
CA GLU A 694 -35.56 3.87 -23.31
C GLU A 694 -36.83 4.58 -22.81
N GLN A 695 -37.21 4.39 -21.54
CA GLN A 695 -38.37 5.02 -20.95
C GLN A 695 -38.25 6.55 -20.95
N ILE A 696 -37.15 7.09 -20.42
CA ILE A 696 -36.96 8.55 -20.32
C ILE A 696 -36.72 9.22 -21.68
N SER A 697 -36.29 8.44 -22.68
CA SER A 697 -36.20 8.91 -24.06
C SER A 697 -37.58 9.02 -24.70
N LYS A 698 -38.44 8.01 -24.49
CA LYS A 698 -39.81 7.97 -25.05
C LYS A 698 -40.74 9.03 -24.45
N ASP A 699 -40.62 9.31 -23.15
CA ASP A 699 -41.45 10.32 -22.48
C ASP A 699 -40.96 11.77 -22.67
N GLY A 700 -39.82 11.96 -23.34
CA GLY A 700 -39.23 13.27 -23.63
C GLY A 700 -38.53 13.93 -22.44
N SER A 701 -38.34 13.20 -21.33
CA SER A 701 -37.61 13.69 -20.15
C SER A 701 -36.11 13.75 -20.38
N LEU A 702 -35.56 12.87 -21.24
CA LEU A 702 -34.17 12.90 -21.63
C LEU A 702 -33.93 13.96 -22.70
N LYS A 703 -33.29 15.06 -22.30
CA LYS A 703 -32.93 16.17 -23.19
C LYS A 703 -31.41 16.22 -23.34
N ILE A 704 -30.90 15.46 -24.29
CA ILE A 704 -29.51 15.53 -24.77
C ILE A 704 -29.59 16.12 -26.17
N GLN A 705 -29.04 17.33 -26.35
CA GLN A 705 -29.02 18.03 -27.64
C GLN A 705 -27.78 17.66 -28.44
#